data_AF-A0A3D8J5L7-F1
#
_entry.id   AF-A0A3D8J5L7-F1
#
_cell.length_a   1.000
_cell.length_b   1.000
_cell.length_c   1.000
_cell.angle_alpha   90.00
_cell.angle_beta   90.00
_cell.angle_gamma   90.00
#
_symmetry.space_group_name_H-M   'P 1'
#
loop_
_entity.id
_entity.type
_entity.pdbx_description
1 polymer ?
#
loop_
_entity_poly.entity_id
_entity_poly.type
_entity_poly.pdbx_seq_one_letter_code
_entity_poly.pdbx_strand_id
1 'polypeptide(L)'
;MKRNISLLQGGGDTNNSLNTSFSTNNNSKKFFKPLVASSLALFLSASNINAASSNDTGFYKVSGSNRGEAINFNSNNVTFKDVSISGSNGYKGFSFDSGSGVKNEFKLYFTGSENKWDSNGFSNKGQLDLGQDTIFYSTSGIAMGSNGTGTLTVDMWTAENDNTDRIFTMDLSGVTTTYAFYGNLAVTGSYNGTSENYSHKTFNGIFGGKGIKGNVTLNALGNTNLEFKQGANIDGIITATNGQATIKASDTLTITNIRHGVSTTDATITFDKSANASSLEVKTNIGGIGNGSYNAGALKINFNNETKLTGNIQNGNADNANDFVKNEVSFNGATTSADTIVMKGNIISYGTGYGNVPPDENRGNHVTFTKGSLQGNIEARGRNSRSGFNKVVFGDTNGGQKIKGSVLANGATSQAKNSVSFSSAGSIEGNVEANAGINIIAFGATNGDNSITGNITAAPPGQNTITFSGNNNSIGGSVSTTGGTNTITFEASSNGEQKNTIGGINASAGINKIIFDASNSDNIIKNNITANASGGYSDVYNIITSKSGITFENTSSISTGISNGWGSNVKNIFDITGTTTFKNDVSIVNKSASAWSISNVYNILKFNGDVSFENGKKIIEITASGSWQNFVNGIPSINILSFEGTNSQNITVGDINKGADNTGNNYIGKNITTGSEKNLKLIDNFATNWSNAEYQANLNLTVENGIFTNKGANYINVKQLTANTITANGGSNNIVTDNSDIKGNISTSSGTNTIIANNGGITIAGGISASSGTNTITVNNTDSTLAINGSITNNAGTNTIKAENGTITITKTGGKIETSGGWVATNTITAKNITIDVNSITAVYTNNNSKSTNTITATESGNITANITAQNKGANNILIKNTATSTPSTPPVSGISTPTLEQITQGLKSLSSLTGNITTNGGTNNIVFENKIWMPSQVKVSNNIMNLEGISSGTLTTTGGTTNLVLRQAASSTTNGIIPIYTVKTTGGTANLVMQGPVNVEADIDYGTSGITNLIFASNNDGKTADEFKNGVAG
;
A
#
# COMPACT_ATOMS: atom_id res chain seq x y z
N MET A 1 -25.97 -23.41 -46.32
CA MET A 1 -24.93 -24.28 -46.93
C MET A 1 -24.79 -25.52 -46.05
N LYS A 2 -25.06 -26.71 -46.63
CA LYS A 2 -24.78 -28.12 -46.19
C LYS A 2 -24.88 -28.48 -44.69
N ARG A 3 -25.89 -29.22 -44.20
CA ARG A 3 -26.26 -30.66 -44.33
C ARG A 3 -25.25 -31.68 -43.73
N ASN A 4 -25.74 -32.46 -42.75
CA ASN A 4 -25.71 -33.93 -42.54
C ASN A 4 -25.97 -34.18 -41.04
N ILE A 5 -27.05 -34.78 -40.50
CA ILE A 5 -27.93 -35.94 -40.81
C ILE A 5 -27.24 -37.30 -40.84
N SER A 6 -27.59 -38.14 -39.85
CA SER A 6 -27.68 -39.62 -39.85
C SER A 6 -28.44 -40.05 -38.56
N LEU A 7 -29.78 -40.20 -38.57
CA LEU A 7 -30.58 -41.44 -38.80
C LEU A 7 -30.33 -42.55 -37.75
N LEU A 8 -31.28 -42.85 -36.83
CA LEU A 8 -32.56 -43.63 -36.90
C LEU A 8 -32.34 -45.06 -36.32
N GLN A 9 -33.18 -45.66 -35.46
CA GLN A 9 -34.52 -46.17 -35.78
C GLN A 9 -35.31 -46.71 -34.55
N GLY A 10 -36.65 -46.71 -34.66
CA GLY A 10 -37.65 -47.44 -33.88
C GLY A 10 -38.70 -46.50 -33.26
N GLY A 11 -39.92 -46.24 -33.77
CA GLY A 11 -40.87 -47.02 -34.58
C GLY A 11 -41.79 -47.83 -33.64
N GLY A 12 -43.10 -47.63 -33.49
CA GLY A 12 -44.12 -46.73 -34.04
C GLY A 12 -45.47 -47.02 -33.34
N ASP A 13 -46.41 -46.07 -33.41
CA ASP A 13 -47.89 -46.18 -33.56
C ASP A 13 -48.70 -47.30 -32.87
N THR A 14 -49.94 -47.14 -32.38
CA THR A 14 -50.98 -46.10 -32.37
C THR A 14 -52.14 -46.68 -31.54
N ASN A 15 -52.87 -45.87 -30.76
CA ASN A 15 -54.35 -45.76 -30.84
C ASN A 15 -54.92 -44.81 -29.78
N ASN A 16 -55.57 -43.75 -30.29
CA ASN A 16 -56.86 -43.14 -29.90
C ASN A 16 -57.39 -43.33 -28.46
N SER A 17 -58.07 -42.38 -27.82
CA SER A 17 -58.52 -41.01 -28.13
C SER A 17 -59.32 -40.56 -26.89
N LEU A 18 -59.30 -39.25 -26.60
CA LEU A 18 -60.39 -38.38 -26.11
C LEU A 18 -61.54 -39.00 -25.26
N ASN A 19 -61.98 -38.40 -24.15
CA ASN A 19 -62.54 -37.03 -24.06
C ASN A 19 -62.78 -36.70 -22.56
N THR A 20 -62.33 -35.54 -22.05
CA THR A 20 -63.14 -34.38 -21.56
C THR A 20 -64.15 -34.68 -20.44
N SER A 21 -64.37 -33.86 -19.41
CA SER A 21 -64.55 -32.41 -19.44
C SER A 21 -64.51 -31.77 -18.04
N PHE A 22 -64.20 -30.48 -18.07
CA PHE A 22 -64.20 -29.47 -17.01
C PHE A 22 -65.54 -29.21 -16.30
N SER A 23 -65.44 -28.36 -15.25
CA SER A 23 -66.43 -27.34 -14.82
C SER A 23 -67.29 -27.78 -13.63
N THR A 24 -67.51 -27.04 -12.52
CA THR A 24 -67.30 -25.61 -12.23
C THR A 24 -67.49 -25.35 -10.72
N ASN A 25 -66.69 -24.42 -10.18
CA ASN A 25 -67.01 -23.29 -9.30
C ASN A 25 -67.91 -23.39 -8.05
N ASN A 26 -67.29 -22.85 -6.98
CA ASN A 26 -67.74 -21.75 -6.12
C ASN A 26 -68.38 -22.01 -4.73
N ASN A 27 -67.66 -21.43 -3.76
CA ASN A 27 -68.13 -20.59 -2.65
C ASN A 27 -68.69 -21.21 -1.35
N SER A 28 -67.85 -21.06 -0.32
CA SER A 28 -68.10 -20.20 0.85
C SER A 28 -68.60 -20.83 2.17
N LYS A 29 -67.78 -20.52 3.21
CA LYS A 29 -68.12 -20.17 4.60
C LYS A 29 -68.62 -21.24 5.60
N LYS A 30 -67.75 -21.42 6.59
CA LYS A 30 -67.94 -21.30 8.06
C LYS A 30 -68.79 -22.35 8.82
N PHE A 31 -68.13 -22.80 9.91
CA PHE A 31 -68.65 -23.11 11.25
C PHE A 31 -69.68 -24.24 11.38
N PHE A 32 -69.27 -25.35 11.99
CA PHE A 32 -69.68 -25.84 13.33
C PHE A 32 -69.08 -27.25 13.57
N LYS A 33 -68.34 -27.42 14.68
CA LYS A 33 -68.28 -28.72 15.38
C LYS A 33 -69.56 -28.82 16.22
N PRO A 34 -70.18 -30.00 16.50
CA PRO A 34 -69.52 -31.04 17.31
C PRO A 34 -69.97 -32.52 17.16
N LEU A 35 -69.19 -33.38 17.83
CA LEU A 35 -69.51 -34.65 18.52
C LEU A 35 -70.02 -35.92 17.76
N VAL A 36 -69.19 -36.96 17.87
CA VAL A 36 -69.45 -38.37 18.30
C VAL A 36 -70.62 -39.14 17.66
N ALA A 37 -70.31 -40.24 16.93
CA ALA A 37 -70.66 -41.63 17.30
C ALA A 37 -70.48 -42.65 16.14
N SER A 38 -69.76 -43.74 16.46
CA SER A 38 -69.96 -45.17 16.11
C SER A 38 -70.54 -45.65 14.77
N SER A 39 -69.80 -46.57 14.12
CA SER A 39 -70.24 -47.84 13.48
C SER A 39 -68.97 -48.44 12.83
N LEU A 40 -68.45 -49.65 13.04
CA LEU A 40 -68.91 -51.03 13.29
C LEU A 40 -69.79 -51.66 12.19
N ALA A 41 -69.12 -52.32 11.24
CA ALA A 41 -69.46 -53.57 10.53
C ALA A 41 -68.16 -54.00 9.80
N LEU A 42 -67.50 -55.16 9.93
CA LEU A 42 -67.86 -56.58 10.06
C LEU A 42 -68.39 -57.22 8.76
N PHE A 43 -67.52 -57.88 7.96
CA PHE A 43 -67.56 -59.32 7.60
C PHE A 43 -66.55 -59.75 6.49
N LEU A 44 -65.75 -60.81 6.80
CA LEU A 44 -65.23 -61.94 5.98
C LEU A 44 -64.20 -61.74 4.84
N SER A 45 -63.25 -62.65 4.53
CA SER A 45 -62.65 -63.84 5.17
C SER A 45 -61.61 -64.43 4.20
N ALA A 46 -60.42 -64.83 4.68
CA ALA A 46 -59.67 -65.97 4.13
C ALA A 46 -58.59 -66.45 5.13
N SER A 47 -58.76 -67.71 5.50
CA SER A 47 -58.07 -68.63 6.42
C SER A 47 -56.54 -68.79 6.34
N ASN A 48 -55.97 -68.93 7.55
CA ASN A 48 -55.02 -69.94 8.06
C ASN A 48 -53.71 -70.25 7.32
N ILE A 49 -52.57 -69.89 7.95
CA ILE A 49 -51.64 -70.87 8.53
C ILE A 49 -51.20 -70.35 9.91
N ASN A 50 -51.65 -71.06 10.96
CA ASN A 50 -51.05 -71.04 12.28
C ASN A 50 -49.71 -71.78 12.18
N ALA A 51 -48.59 -71.05 12.06
CA ALA A 51 -47.31 -71.58 12.51
C ALA A 51 -47.26 -71.31 14.01
N ALA A 52 -47.36 -72.38 14.80
CA ALA A 52 -47.10 -72.35 16.22
C ALA A 52 -45.79 -71.58 16.47
N SER A 53 -45.89 -70.41 17.10
CA SER A 53 -44.72 -69.85 17.76
C SER A 53 -44.44 -70.80 18.92
N SER A 54 -43.49 -71.72 18.73
CA SER A 54 -42.78 -72.28 19.86
C SER A 54 -42.36 -71.10 20.73
N ASN A 55 -42.64 -71.21 22.03
CA ASN A 55 -42.14 -70.32 23.07
C ASN A 55 -40.62 -70.46 23.18
N ASP A 56 -39.88 -70.20 22.10
CA ASP A 56 -38.46 -69.99 22.18
C ASP A 56 -38.23 -68.54 22.58
N THR A 57 -37.85 -68.40 23.84
CA THR A 57 -37.22 -67.24 24.47
C THR A 57 -35.86 -66.91 23.83
N GLY A 58 -35.71 -67.15 22.52
CA GLY A 58 -34.49 -67.03 21.75
C GLY A 58 -34.14 -65.56 21.52
N PHE A 59 -32.98 -65.18 22.08
CA PHE A 59 -32.26 -63.93 21.91
C PHE A 59 -31.81 -63.63 20.46
N TYR A 60 -32.38 -64.33 19.46
CA TYR A 60 -31.94 -64.36 18.08
C TYR A 60 -33.14 -64.32 17.15
N LYS A 61 -33.24 -63.30 16.29
CA LYS A 61 -34.24 -63.25 15.24
C LYS A 61 -33.52 -63.07 13.90
N VAL A 62 -33.36 -64.17 13.15
CA VAL A 62 -33.14 -64.11 11.70
C VAL A 62 -34.51 -63.84 11.08
N SER A 63 -34.80 -62.58 10.74
CA SER A 63 -36.02 -62.26 10.01
C SER A 63 -35.76 -62.24 8.51
N GLY A 64 -36.31 -63.21 7.80
CA GLY A 64 -36.48 -63.16 6.35
C GLY A 64 -35.37 -63.81 5.54
N SER A 65 -35.81 -64.68 4.63
CA SER A 65 -35.14 -65.62 3.71
C SER A 65 -33.88 -65.20 2.92
N ASN A 66 -33.15 -64.12 3.21
CA ASN A 66 -31.98 -63.73 2.38
C ASN A 66 -30.79 -63.02 3.08
N ARG A 67 -30.63 -63.03 4.41
CA ARG A 67 -29.45 -62.40 5.05
C ARG A 67 -28.96 -63.12 6.33
N GLY A 68 -27.75 -63.69 6.25
CA GLY A 68 -26.87 -64.06 7.37
C GLY A 68 -26.93 -65.51 7.86
N GLU A 69 -25.76 -66.09 8.17
CA GLU A 69 -25.67 -67.36 8.91
C GLU A 69 -26.06 -67.14 10.39
N ALA A 70 -26.77 -68.10 10.99
CA ALA A 70 -27.13 -68.04 12.40
C ALA A 70 -25.89 -68.21 13.30
N ILE A 71 -25.75 -67.36 14.32
CA ILE A 71 -24.74 -67.57 15.37
C ILE A 71 -25.12 -68.84 16.13
N ASN A 72 -24.39 -69.93 15.89
CA ASN A 72 -24.59 -71.17 16.62
C ASN A 72 -23.81 -71.11 17.96
N PHE A 73 -24.49 -70.78 19.05
CA PHE A 73 -23.91 -70.84 20.40
C PHE A 73 -23.76 -72.30 20.84
N ASN A 74 -22.81 -73.01 20.25
CA ASN A 74 -22.59 -74.43 20.54
C ASN A 74 -21.85 -74.67 21.86
N SER A 75 -21.97 -73.76 22.83
CA SER A 75 -21.33 -73.86 24.14
C SER A 75 -22.38 -73.81 25.25
N ASN A 76 -22.44 -74.86 26.07
CA ASN A 76 -23.27 -74.94 27.28
C ASN A 76 -22.87 -73.92 28.38
N ASN A 77 -21.97 -72.97 28.08
CA ASN A 77 -21.27 -72.16 29.08
C ASN A 77 -21.61 -70.65 29.05
N VAL A 78 -22.39 -70.16 28.08
CA VAL A 78 -22.78 -68.75 27.97
C VAL A 78 -24.31 -68.64 27.97
N THR A 79 -24.88 -67.95 28.96
CA THR A 79 -26.33 -67.67 29.05
C THR A 79 -26.57 -66.16 29.13
N PHE A 80 -27.68 -65.67 28.58
CA PHE A 80 -28.10 -64.28 28.75
C PHE A 80 -29.02 -64.16 29.95
N LYS A 81 -28.66 -63.33 30.93
CA LYS A 81 -29.49 -63.09 32.13
C LYS A 81 -29.88 -61.63 32.25
N ASP A 82 -31.00 -61.38 32.91
CA ASP A 82 -31.34 -60.03 33.37
C ASP A 82 -30.30 -59.54 34.37
N VAL A 83 -29.81 -58.32 34.13
CA VAL A 83 -28.86 -57.63 34.99
C VAL A 83 -29.46 -56.30 35.40
N SER A 84 -29.47 -56.03 36.70
CA SER A 84 -29.87 -54.73 37.25
C SER A 84 -28.61 -53.93 37.59
N ILE A 85 -28.45 -52.76 36.97
CA ILE A 85 -27.33 -51.85 37.25
C ILE A 85 -27.88 -50.61 37.96
N SER A 86 -27.34 -50.31 39.14
CA SER A 86 -27.66 -49.09 39.91
C SER A 86 -29.17 -48.83 40.10
N GLY A 87 -29.95 -49.89 40.37
CA GLY A 87 -31.40 -49.79 40.58
C GLY A 87 -32.24 -49.62 39.31
N SER A 88 -31.63 -49.60 38.12
CA SER A 88 -32.35 -49.61 36.84
C SER A 88 -32.46 -51.04 36.30
N ASN A 89 -33.70 -51.50 36.09
CA ASN A 89 -33.99 -52.76 35.40
C ASN A 89 -34.00 -52.54 33.88
N GLY A 90 -33.72 -53.58 33.09
CA GLY A 90 -33.81 -53.54 31.63
C GLY A 90 -32.51 -53.77 30.85
N TYR A 91 -31.46 -54.30 31.51
CA TYR A 91 -30.26 -54.78 30.82
C TYR A 91 -30.20 -56.31 30.79
N LYS A 92 -29.60 -56.84 29.72
CA LYS A 92 -29.21 -58.23 29.57
C LYS A 92 -27.68 -58.31 29.65
N GLY A 93 -27.15 -59.29 30.37
CA GLY A 93 -25.70 -59.50 30.46
C GLY A 93 -25.32 -60.94 30.13
N PHE A 94 -24.07 -61.11 29.71
CA PHE A 94 -23.47 -62.43 29.53
C PHE A 94 -23.20 -63.04 30.92
N SER A 95 -23.84 -64.18 31.20
CA SER A 95 -23.61 -64.99 32.40
C SER A 95 -22.89 -66.27 32.01
N PHE A 96 -21.68 -66.44 32.53
CA PHE A 96 -20.90 -67.67 32.41
C PHE A 96 -21.24 -68.65 33.53
N ASP A 97 -21.11 -69.94 33.26
CA ASP A 97 -21.32 -70.97 34.27
C ASP A 97 -20.25 -70.86 35.38
N SER A 98 -20.68 -71.00 36.63
CA SER A 98 -20.20 -70.33 37.87
C SER A 98 -18.76 -70.61 38.37
N GLY A 99 -17.84 -71.12 37.55
CA GLY A 99 -16.50 -71.55 37.99
C GLY A 99 -15.29 -70.74 37.49
N SER A 100 -15.41 -69.91 36.44
CA SER A 100 -14.26 -69.23 35.82
C SER A 100 -14.26 -67.73 36.13
N GLY A 101 -13.18 -67.21 36.70
CA GLY A 101 -13.01 -65.80 37.10
C GLY A 101 -13.09 -64.72 36.00
N VAL A 102 -13.63 -65.05 34.81
CA VAL A 102 -13.80 -64.16 33.66
C VAL A 102 -15.08 -63.32 33.83
N LYS A 103 -15.10 -62.42 34.83
CA LYS A 103 -16.29 -61.59 35.10
C LYS A 103 -16.36 -60.28 34.31
N ASN A 104 -15.28 -59.90 33.61
CA ASN A 104 -15.08 -58.53 33.14
C ASN A 104 -14.70 -58.37 31.65
N GLU A 105 -14.55 -59.42 30.85
CA GLU A 105 -14.23 -59.32 29.42
C GLU A 105 -14.93 -60.42 28.60
N PHE A 106 -15.49 -60.08 27.43
CA PHE A 106 -16.04 -61.03 26.45
C PHE A 106 -15.53 -60.69 25.05
N LYS A 107 -15.11 -61.69 24.26
CA LYS A 107 -14.47 -61.48 22.95
C LYS A 107 -15.26 -62.12 21.81
N LEU A 108 -15.50 -61.38 20.73
CA LEU A 108 -16.11 -61.83 19.48
C LEU A 108 -15.05 -61.83 18.37
N TYR A 109 -14.79 -62.96 17.72
CA TYR A 109 -13.71 -63.11 16.73
C TYR A 109 -14.23 -63.35 15.32
N PHE A 110 -13.63 -62.69 14.32
CA PHE A 110 -13.96 -62.89 12.89
C PHE A 110 -13.08 -64.00 12.26
N THR A 111 -13.11 -65.24 12.75
CA THR A 111 -12.28 -66.32 12.20
C THR A 111 -12.97 -67.06 11.04
N GLY A 112 -12.19 -67.44 10.01
CA GLY A 112 -12.67 -68.24 8.86
C GLY A 112 -12.29 -69.72 8.90
N SER A 113 -11.60 -70.14 9.95
CA SER A 113 -11.08 -71.49 10.14
C SER A 113 -10.94 -71.74 11.64
N GLU A 114 -11.19 -72.97 12.08
CA GLU A 114 -10.99 -73.44 13.45
C GLU A 114 -9.54 -73.20 13.93
N ASN A 115 -9.20 -71.99 14.37
CA ASN A 115 -7.94 -71.74 15.03
C ASN A 115 -8.12 -71.97 16.53
N LYS A 116 -7.59 -73.13 16.97
CA LYS A 116 -7.37 -73.47 18.38
C LYS A 116 -6.35 -72.49 18.96
N TRP A 117 -6.82 -71.43 19.62
CA TRP A 117 -5.92 -70.60 20.41
C TRP A 117 -5.67 -71.26 21.77
N ASP A 118 -4.43 -71.71 21.93
CA ASP A 118 -3.84 -72.52 22.99
C ASP A 118 -4.09 -74.04 22.94
N SER A 119 -3.03 -74.79 23.21
CA SER A 119 -3.03 -76.24 23.40
C SER A 119 -3.53 -76.65 24.80
N ASN A 120 -4.18 -75.73 25.54
CA ASN A 120 -4.64 -75.86 26.92
C ASN A 120 -6.14 -75.51 27.05
N GLY A 121 -6.96 -75.96 26.09
CA GLY A 121 -8.41 -76.14 26.14
C GLY A 121 -9.25 -75.17 26.97
N PHE A 122 -10.08 -74.33 26.31
CA PHE A 122 -11.26 -73.64 26.88
C PHE A 122 -11.08 -72.99 28.28
N SER A 123 -9.86 -72.61 28.66
CA SER A 123 -9.59 -72.06 29.98
C SER A 123 -10.17 -70.63 30.16
N ASN A 124 -10.51 -69.95 29.06
CA ASN A 124 -11.25 -68.69 29.03
C ASN A 124 -12.64 -68.85 28.38
N LYS A 125 -13.68 -69.08 29.21
CA LYS A 125 -15.09 -69.29 28.80
C LYS A 125 -15.81 -68.06 28.19
N GLY A 126 -15.08 -67.01 27.82
CA GLY A 126 -15.62 -65.69 27.43
C GLY A 126 -15.43 -65.31 25.97
N GLN A 127 -15.59 -66.22 25.01
CA GLN A 127 -15.35 -65.94 23.58
C GLN A 127 -16.34 -66.60 22.62
N LEU A 128 -16.52 -66.02 21.42
CA LEU A 128 -17.37 -66.54 20.34
C LEU A 128 -16.83 -66.17 18.95
N ASP A 129 -16.75 -67.15 18.04
CA ASP A 129 -16.42 -66.94 16.63
C ASP A 129 -17.65 -66.51 15.81
N LEU A 130 -17.45 -65.60 14.86
CA LEU A 130 -18.48 -65.02 14.00
C LEU A 130 -18.32 -65.53 12.55
N GLY A 131 -19.42 -66.03 11.97
CA GLY A 131 -19.48 -66.43 10.57
C GLY A 131 -19.65 -65.25 9.62
N GLN A 132 -19.83 -65.53 8.32
CA GLN A 132 -20.09 -64.50 7.32
C GLN A 132 -21.47 -63.83 7.56
N ASP A 133 -21.52 -62.50 7.49
CA ASP A 133 -22.74 -61.68 7.63
C ASP A 133 -23.59 -61.96 8.87
N THR A 134 -22.97 -61.87 10.05
CA THR A 134 -23.61 -62.13 11.34
C THR A 134 -24.38 -60.92 11.87
N ILE A 135 -25.59 -61.11 12.42
CA ILE A 135 -26.38 -60.05 13.07
C ILE A 135 -26.79 -60.45 14.50
N PHE A 136 -26.50 -59.58 15.47
CA PHE A 136 -27.01 -59.61 16.83
C PHE A 136 -28.05 -58.49 17.00
N TYR A 137 -29.26 -58.81 17.47
CA TYR A 137 -30.33 -57.83 17.67
C TYR A 137 -30.92 -57.90 19.08
N SER A 138 -31.14 -56.75 19.73
CA SER A 138 -31.81 -56.69 21.04
C SER A 138 -32.64 -55.42 21.22
N THR A 139 -33.82 -55.57 21.85
CA THR A 139 -34.66 -54.45 22.33
C THR A 139 -34.39 -54.08 23.78
N SER A 140 -33.60 -54.89 24.50
CA SER A 140 -33.11 -54.60 25.85
C SER A 140 -31.67 -54.12 25.79
N GLY A 141 -31.27 -53.23 26.71
CA GLY A 141 -29.87 -52.79 26.79
C GLY A 141 -28.95 -53.95 27.12
N ILE A 142 -27.68 -53.88 26.75
CA ILE A 142 -26.66 -54.88 27.12
C ILE A 142 -25.78 -54.32 28.23
N ALA A 143 -25.45 -55.15 29.21
CA ALA A 143 -24.54 -54.84 30.30
C ALA A 143 -23.32 -55.79 30.28
N MET A 144 -22.11 -55.24 30.37
CA MET A 144 -20.87 -56.00 30.52
C MET A 144 -20.38 -56.00 31.97
N GLY A 145 -20.32 -57.18 32.58
CA GLY A 145 -19.97 -57.35 34.00
C GLY A 145 -21.09 -56.90 34.95
N SER A 146 -20.98 -57.25 36.24
CA SER A 146 -22.06 -57.03 37.23
C SER A 146 -22.37 -55.56 37.50
N ASN A 147 -21.42 -54.66 37.21
CA ASN A 147 -21.53 -53.22 37.47
C ASN A 147 -21.45 -52.38 36.18
N GLY A 148 -21.47 -53.01 35.00
CA GLY A 148 -21.28 -52.30 33.73
C GLY A 148 -19.85 -51.77 33.52
N THR A 149 -18.85 -52.37 34.17
CA THR A 149 -17.42 -52.00 34.03
C THR A 149 -16.64 -52.97 33.15
N GLY A 150 -17.27 -54.04 32.67
CA GLY A 150 -16.62 -55.03 31.80
C GLY A 150 -16.47 -54.54 30.37
N THR A 151 -15.71 -55.28 29.56
CA THR A 151 -15.40 -54.95 28.16
C THR A 151 -15.97 -56.00 27.21
N LEU A 152 -16.65 -55.57 26.15
CA LEU A 152 -16.93 -56.37 24.97
C LEU A 152 -15.89 -56.06 23.91
N THR A 153 -15.09 -57.05 23.51
CA THR A 153 -14.08 -56.92 22.47
C THR A 153 -14.58 -57.58 21.18
N VAL A 154 -14.57 -56.85 20.06
CA VAL A 154 -14.86 -57.31 18.71
C VAL A 154 -13.53 -57.35 17.97
N ASP A 155 -12.93 -58.53 17.86
CA ASP A 155 -11.63 -58.74 17.25
C ASP A 155 -11.76 -59.16 15.78
N MET A 156 -11.35 -58.28 14.89
CA MET A 156 -11.33 -58.44 13.44
C MET A 156 -10.08 -59.18 12.94
N TRP A 157 -9.41 -59.95 13.80
CA TRP A 157 -8.27 -60.78 13.41
C TRP A 157 -8.57 -61.59 12.13
N THR A 158 -7.59 -61.65 11.24
CA THR A 158 -7.67 -62.38 9.98
C THR A 158 -6.29 -62.96 9.66
N ALA A 159 -6.23 -64.11 8.98
CA ALA A 159 -4.98 -64.71 8.56
C ALA A 159 -4.34 -63.88 7.41
N GLU A 160 -3.02 -64.00 7.24
CA GLU A 160 -2.35 -63.46 6.06
C GLU A 160 -3.01 -64.02 4.78
N ASN A 161 -3.51 -63.12 3.92
CA ASN A 161 -4.21 -63.39 2.64
C ASN A 161 -5.71 -63.76 2.71
N ASP A 162 -6.38 -63.63 3.87
CA ASP A 162 -7.83 -63.83 3.97
C ASP A 162 -8.63 -62.55 3.60
N ASN A 163 -8.88 -62.40 2.29
CA ASN A 163 -9.67 -61.29 1.72
C ASN A 163 -11.18 -61.56 1.70
N THR A 164 -11.68 -62.49 2.53
CA THR A 164 -13.12 -62.78 2.57
C THR A 164 -13.88 -61.63 3.22
N ASP A 165 -14.93 -61.13 2.58
CA ASP A 165 -15.81 -60.14 3.18
C ASP A 165 -16.56 -60.76 4.38
N ARG A 166 -16.43 -60.14 5.56
CA ARG A 166 -17.18 -60.53 6.77
C ARG A 166 -17.76 -59.30 7.45
N ILE A 167 -19.05 -59.34 7.74
CA ILE A 167 -19.78 -58.26 8.41
C ILE A 167 -20.39 -58.79 9.71
N PHE A 168 -20.17 -58.08 10.82
CA PHE A 168 -20.92 -58.28 12.06
C PHE A 168 -21.75 -57.04 12.35
N THR A 169 -23.05 -57.20 12.56
CA THR A 169 -23.94 -56.12 12.96
C THR A 169 -24.51 -56.35 14.35
N MET A 170 -24.26 -55.43 15.28
CA MET A 170 -24.89 -55.38 16.60
C MET A 170 -25.96 -54.29 16.60
N ASP A 171 -27.21 -54.67 16.43
CA ASP A 171 -28.36 -53.77 16.37
C ASP A 171 -29.11 -53.70 17.71
N LEU A 172 -28.86 -52.61 18.42
CA LEU A 172 -29.50 -52.21 19.68
C LEU A 172 -30.38 -50.97 19.48
N SER A 173 -30.84 -50.72 18.26
CA SER A 173 -31.70 -49.58 17.92
C SER A 173 -33.08 -49.64 18.57
N GLY A 174 -33.55 -50.84 18.95
CA GLY A 174 -34.84 -51.06 19.61
C GLY A 174 -34.87 -50.64 21.09
N VAL A 175 -33.73 -50.29 21.69
CA VAL A 175 -33.67 -49.79 23.07
C VAL A 175 -34.14 -48.33 23.10
N THR A 176 -34.98 -47.93 24.05
CA THR A 176 -35.60 -46.59 24.06
C THR A 176 -35.38 -45.78 25.34
N THR A 177 -35.26 -46.42 26.52
CA THR A 177 -35.26 -45.70 27.82
C THR A 177 -33.93 -45.81 28.59
N THR A 178 -33.20 -46.92 28.43
CA THR A 178 -31.92 -47.19 29.08
C THR A 178 -30.74 -46.90 28.15
N TYR A 179 -29.50 -47.09 28.62
CA TYR A 179 -28.37 -47.17 27.69
C TYR A 179 -28.54 -48.44 26.84
N ALA A 180 -28.31 -48.33 25.53
CA ALA A 180 -28.27 -49.49 24.64
C ALA A 180 -27.13 -50.43 25.03
N PHE A 181 -26.00 -49.87 25.46
CA PHE A 181 -24.84 -50.63 25.93
C PHE A 181 -24.24 -49.98 27.18
N TYR A 182 -24.02 -50.76 28.23
CA TYR A 182 -23.44 -50.35 29.51
C TYR A 182 -22.20 -51.22 29.78
N GLY A 183 -21.02 -50.67 29.55
CA GLY A 183 -19.75 -51.37 29.53
C GLY A 183 -18.75 -50.69 28.59
N ASN A 184 -17.52 -51.19 28.54
CA ASN A 184 -16.56 -50.78 27.51
C ASN A 184 -16.79 -51.60 26.23
N LEU A 185 -16.63 -50.97 25.08
CA LEU A 185 -16.66 -51.62 23.76
C LEU A 185 -15.28 -51.46 23.12
N ALA A 186 -14.59 -52.54 22.83
CA ALA A 186 -13.33 -52.53 22.10
C ALA A 186 -13.53 -53.18 20.74
N VAL A 187 -13.01 -52.56 19.68
CA VAL A 187 -12.94 -53.15 18.34
C VAL A 187 -11.45 -53.24 18.01
N THR A 188 -10.93 -54.45 17.84
CA THR A 188 -9.49 -54.72 17.69
C THR A 188 -9.21 -55.49 16.40
N GLY A 189 -7.93 -55.62 16.02
CA GLY A 189 -7.52 -56.48 14.90
C GLY A 189 -6.37 -55.88 14.09
N SER A 190 -5.15 -55.90 14.65
CA SER A 190 -3.97 -55.27 14.05
C SER A 190 -2.70 -56.13 14.07
N TYR A 191 -2.81 -57.45 14.17
CA TYR A 191 -1.66 -58.34 14.35
C TYR A 191 -1.33 -59.08 13.05
N ASN A 192 -0.14 -58.80 12.49
CA ASN A 192 0.52 -59.47 11.36
C ASN A 192 -0.14 -59.44 9.95
N GLY A 193 -1.24 -58.71 9.72
CA GLY A 193 -1.84 -58.57 8.38
C GLY A 193 -1.52 -57.26 7.64
N THR A 194 -1.63 -57.24 6.31
CA THR A 194 -1.61 -56.01 5.49
C THR A 194 -2.95 -55.27 5.59
N SER A 195 -2.98 -53.95 5.35
CA SER A 195 -4.22 -53.14 5.34
C SER A 195 -5.28 -53.66 4.36
N GLU A 196 -4.86 -54.36 3.31
CA GLU A 196 -5.72 -54.95 2.29
C GLU A 196 -6.63 -56.05 2.87
N ASN A 197 -6.06 -57.01 3.63
CA ASN A 197 -6.82 -58.12 4.22
C ASN A 197 -7.93 -57.66 5.19
N TYR A 198 -7.65 -56.58 5.92
CA TYR A 198 -8.60 -56.04 6.91
C TYR A 198 -9.69 -55.17 6.30
N SER A 199 -9.48 -54.58 5.12
CA SER A 199 -10.48 -53.74 4.44
C SER A 199 -11.79 -54.48 4.12
N HIS A 200 -11.74 -55.82 4.09
CA HIS A 200 -12.85 -56.75 3.90
C HIS A 200 -13.63 -57.09 5.19
N LYS A 201 -13.23 -56.60 6.35
CA LYS A 201 -13.88 -56.90 7.64
C LYS A 201 -14.63 -55.68 8.14
N THR A 202 -15.91 -55.84 8.49
CA THR A 202 -16.77 -54.73 8.93
C THR A 202 -17.52 -55.04 10.22
N PHE A 203 -17.48 -54.13 11.20
CA PHE A 203 -18.36 -54.14 12.37
C PHE A 203 -19.33 -52.97 12.31
N ASN A 204 -20.63 -53.25 12.43
CA ASN A 204 -21.71 -52.26 12.47
C ASN A 204 -22.38 -52.30 13.86
N GLY A 205 -22.18 -51.29 14.70
CA GLY A 205 -22.94 -51.12 15.95
C GLY A 205 -24.05 -50.09 15.78
N ILE A 206 -25.30 -50.43 16.06
CA ILE A 206 -26.45 -49.51 15.97
C ILE A 206 -27.05 -49.35 17.37
N PHE A 207 -27.14 -48.14 17.91
CA PHE A 207 -27.49 -47.89 19.32
C PHE A 207 -28.69 -46.96 19.47
N GLY A 208 -29.72 -47.43 20.19
CA GLY A 208 -30.88 -46.64 20.61
C GLY A 208 -30.74 -46.05 22.02
N GLY A 209 -31.87 -45.61 22.59
CA GLY A 209 -31.97 -45.17 23.98
C GLY A 209 -31.02 -44.03 24.32
N LYS A 210 -30.27 -44.18 25.41
CA LYS A 210 -29.21 -43.23 25.83
C LYS A 210 -27.86 -43.49 25.14
N GLY A 211 -27.75 -44.52 24.29
CA GLY A 211 -26.52 -44.91 23.60
C GLY A 211 -25.60 -45.78 24.47
N ILE A 212 -24.32 -45.42 24.54
CA ILE A 212 -23.27 -46.16 25.25
C ILE A 212 -22.91 -45.47 26.56
N LYS A 213 -22.81 -46.22 27.66
CA LYS A 213 -22.15 -45.79 28.89
C LYS A 213 -20.91 -46.64 29.15
N GLY A 214 -19.74 -46.04 28.97
CA GLY A 214 -18.44 -46.70 29.05
C GLY A 214 -17.54 -46.34 27.86
N ASN A 215 -16.28 -46.78 27.91
CA ASN A 215 -15.27 -46.37 26.93
C ASN A 215 -15.39 -47.17 25.63
N VAL A 216 -15.10 -46.53 24.50
CA VAL A 216 -15.06 -47.17 23.18
C VAL A 216 -13.62 -47.17 22.66
N THR A 217 -13.04 -48.34 22.40
CA THR A 217 -11.70 -48.47 21.81
C THR A 217 -11.84 -48.89 20.35
N LEU A 218 -11.22 -48.14 19.44
CA LEU A 218 -11.21 -48.38 18.00
C LEU A 218 -9.76 -48.60 17.56
N ASN A 219 -9.35 -49.87 17.49
CA ASN A 219 -7.99 -50.29 17.18
C ASN A 219 -7.99 -51.47 16.20
N ALA A 220 -8.65 -51.31 15.07
CA ALA A 220 -8.78 -52.34 14.06
C ALA A 220 -8.47 -51.74 12.69
N LEU A 221 -7.71 -52.47 11.86
CA LEU A 221 -7.44 -52.05 10.48
C LEU A 221 -8.65 -52.21 9.56
N GLY A 222 -9.72 -52.89 10.01
CA GLY A 222 -10.98 -53.06 9.30
C GLY A 222 -11.97 -51.91 9.53
N ASN A 223 -13.13 -52.00 8.87
CA ASN A 223 -14.15 -50.94 8.89
C ASN A 223 -15.01 -51.03 10.15
N THR A 224 -15.07 -49.96 10.94
CA THR A 224 -15.99 -49.87 12.08
C THR A 224 -17.05 -48.80 11.84
N ASN A 225 -18.33 -49.14 11.85
CA ASN A 225 -19.44 -48.22 11.70
C ASN A 225 -20.28 -48.22 12.98
N LEU A 226 -20.41 -47.08 13.65
CA LEU A 226 -21.27 -46.92 14.83
C LEU A 226 -22.39 -45.94 14.50
N GLU A 227 -23.65 -46.35 14.59
CA GLU A 227 -24.82 -45.50 14.35
C GLU A 227 -25.62 -45.26 15.64
N PHE A 228 -25.86 -44.01 15.97
CA PHE A 228 -26.60 -43.57 17.15
C PHE A 228 -27.95 -42.98 16.73
N LYS A 229 -29.04 -43.57 17.22
CA LYS A 229 -30.40 -43.05 16.98
C LYS A 229 -30.64 -41.77 17.79
N GLN A 230 -31.77 -41.12 17.56
CA GLN A 230 -32.10 -39.85 18.23
C GLN A 230 -32.03 -39.98 19.76
N GLY A 231 -31.29 -39.07 20.40
CA GLY A 231 -31.09 -39.06 21.86
C GLY A 231 -29.98 -39.98 22.39
N ALA A 232 -29.41 -40.85 21.53
CA ALA A 232 -28.32 -41.75 21.92
C ALA A 232 -26.96 -41.02 21.89
N ASN A 233 -26.16 -41.20 22.95
CA ASN A 233 -24.87 -40.54 23.15
C ASN A 233 -23.76 -41.55 23.54
N ILE A 234 -22.52 -41.07 23.69
CA ILE A 234 -21.43 -41.85 24.30
C ILE A 234 -21.03 -41.15 25.60
N ASP A 235 -21.51 -41.68 26.71
CA ASP A 235 -21.08 -41.29 28.06
C ASP A 235 -19.80 -42.06 28.42
N GLY A 236 -18.70 -41.63 27.81
CA GLY A 236 -17.39 -42.30 27.90
C GLY A 236 -16.37 -41.70 26.94
N ILE A 237 -15.15 -42.27 26.97
CA ILE A 237 -14.05 -41.84 26.12
C ILE A 237 -13.94 -42.76 24.90
N ILE A 238 -13.81 -42.18 23.71
CA ILE A 238 -13.40 -42.94 22.52
C ILE A 238 -11.88 -42.94 22.46
N THR A 239 -11.23 -44.08 22.23
CA THR A 239 -9.79 -44.17 21.95
C THR A 239 -9.59 -44.78 20.58
N ALA A 240 -9.15 -43.99 19.59
CA ALA A 240 -8.86 -44.47 18.24
C ALA A 240 -7.35 -44.59 18.03
N THR A 241 -6.86 -45.77 17.66
CA THR A 241 -5.42 -46.04 17.53
C THR A 241 -5.03 -46.38 16.09
N ASN A 242 -5.84 -47.18 15.39
CA ASN A 242 -5.58 -47.65 14.02
C ASN A 242 -6.89 -47.77 13.24
N GLY A 243 -6.80 -47.58 11.91
CA GLY A 243 -7.85 -47.90 10.93
C GLY A 243 -8.92 -46.84 10.74
N GLN A 244 -10.06 -47.26 10.18
CA GLN A 244 -11.16 -46.39 9.77
C GLN A 244 -12.41 -46.64 10.60
N ALA A 245 -12.89 -45.59 11.27
CA ALA A 245 -14.17 -45.62 11.98
C ALA A 245 -15.12 -44.55 11.46
N THR A 246 -16.36 -44.93 11.19
CA THR A 246 -17.45 -44.02 10.86
C THR A 246 -18.45 -43.99 12.00
N ILE A 247 -18.74 -42.80 12.53
CA ILE A 247 -19.73 -42.57 13.58
C ILE A 247 -20.89 -41.75 13.00
N LYS A 248 -22.07 -42.35 12.99
CA LYS A 248 -23.31 -41.77 12.47
C LYS A 248 -24.25 -41.39 13.60
N ALA A 249 -24.91 -40.24 13.51
CA ALA A 249 -25.95 -39.87 14.47
C ALA A 249 -27.05 -39.01 13.85
N SER A 250 -28.24 -39.02 14.46
CA SER A 250 -29.43 -38.36 13.89
C SER A 250 -29.62 -36.89 14.24
N ASP A 251 -28.96 -36.37 15.29
CA ASP A 251 -29.12 -34.97 15.71
C ASP A 251 -27.90 -34.45 16.49
N THR A 252 -27.93 -34.40 17.82
CA THR A 252 -26.76 -34.05 18.64
C THR A 252 -26.09 -35.32 19.14
N LEU A 253 -24.77 -35.42 18.96
CA LEU A 253 -23.94 -36.48 19.54
C LEU A 253 -22.99 -35.86 20.58
N THR A 254 -23.20 -36.17 21.84
CA THR A 254 -22.31 -35.79 22.93
C THR A 254 -21.38 -36.95 23.25
N ILE A 255 -20.08 -36.65 23.31
CA ILE A 255 -19.02 -37.59 23.66
C ILE A 255 -18.13 -36.91 24.69
N THR A 256 -17.82 -37.58 25.81
CA THR A 256 -17.00 -36.99 26.87
C THR A 256 -15.64 -36.52 26.35
N ASN A 257 -14.95 -37.38 25.59
CA ASN A 257 -13.68 -37.04 24.93
C ASN A 257 -13.36 -38.09 23.86
N ILE A 258 -12.60 -37.70 22.85
CA ILE A 258 -12.01 -38.61 21.87
C ILE A 258 -10.50 -38.51 21.97
N ARG A 259 -9.84 -39.61 22.30
CA ARG A 259 -8.39 -39.72 22.40
C ARG A 259 -7.81 -40.42 21.18
N HIS A 260 -6.74 -39.84 20.65
CA HIS A 260 -5.89 -40.52 19.67
C HIS A 260 -4.87 -41.38 20.44
N GLY A 261 -4.82 -42.68 20.13
CA GLY A 261 -3.81 -43.62 20.64
C GLY A 261 -2.45 -43.37 20.00
N VAL A 262 -1.37 -43.75 20.69
CA VAL A 262 0.00 -43.59 20.15
C VAL A 262 0.26 -44.73 19.16
N SER A 263 0.12 -44.46 17.86
CA SER A 263 0.41 -45.41 16.78
C SER A 263 1.27 -44.79 15.67
N THR A 264 1.99 -45.62 14.92
CA THR A 264 2.73 -45.21 13.71
C THR A 264 1.89 -45.17 12.45
N THR A 265 0.65 -45.69 12.49
CA THR A 265 -0.29 -45.66 11.37
C THR A 265 -1.38 -44.62 11.59
N ASP A 266 -1.95 -44.12 10.50
CA ASP A 266 -3.04 -43.14 10.55
C ASP A 266 -4.30 -43.74 11.20
N ALA A 267 -4.94 -42.96 12.07
CA ALA A 267 -6.29 -43.23 12.56
C ALA A 267 -7.27 -42.25 11.91
N THR A 268 -8.30 -42.78 11.24
CA THR A 268 -9.34 -41.97 10.58
C THR A 268 -10.66 -42.12 11.30
N ILE A 269 -11.21 -41.01 11.79
CA ILE A 269 -12.57 -40.95 12.34
C ILE A 269 -13.42 -40.08 11.42
N THR A 270 -14.49 -40.65 10.88
CA THR A 270 -15.48 -39.94 10.08
C THR A 270 -16.76 -39.77 10.86
N PHE A 271 -17.18 -38.54 11.10
CA PHE A 271 -18.52 -38.23 11.59
C PHE A 271 -19.44 -37.93 10.43
N ASP A 272 -20.62 -38.51 10.47
CA ASP A 272 -21.60 -38.42 9.41
C ASP A 272 -23.01 -38.35 9.99
N LYS A 273 -23.94 -37.68 9.31
CA LYS A 273 -25.34 -37.68 9.76
C LYS A 273 -26.03 -38.97 9.32
N SER A 274 -27.02 -39.42 10.09
CA SER A 274 -27.88 -40.51 9.63
C SER A 274 -28.70 -40.08 8.40
N ALA A 275 -29.11 -41.03 7.54
CA ALA A 275 -29.70 -40.74 6.24
C ALA A 275 -30.95 -39.81 6.28
N ASN A 276 -31.63 -39.74 7.42
CA ASN A 276 -32.86 -38.96 7.61
C ASN A 276 -32.69 -37.71 8.52
N ALA A 277 -31.47 -37.44 8.99
CA ALA A 277 -31.18 -36.26 9.80
C ALA A 277 -31.06 -35.02 8.91
N SER A 278 -31.43 -33.85 9.43
CA SER A 278 -31.11 -32.57 8.78
C SER A 278 -29.63 -32.23 8.97
N SER A 279 -29.13 -32.22 10.21
CA SER A 279 -27.73 -31.93 10.54
C SER A 279 -27.25 -32.75 11.75
N LEU A 280 -25.94 -32.84 11.95
CA LEU A 280 -25.32 -33.42 13.15
C LEU A 280 -24.47 -32.39 13.88
N GLU A 281 -24.69 -32.18 15.18
CA GLU A 281 -23.76 -31.42 16.06
C GLU A 281 -23.01 -32.39 16.97
N VAL A 282 -21.70 -32.50 16.78
CA VAL A 282 -20.80 -33.28 17.64
C VAL A 282 -20.27 -32.36 18.74
N LYS A 283 -20.53 -32.73 20.00
CA LYS A 283 -20.06 -31.99 21.19
C LYS A 283 -19.01 -32.82 21.90
N THR A 284 -17.74 -32.57 21.58
CA THR A 284 -16.61 -33.27 22.19
C THR A 284 -15.29 -32.56 21.95
N ASN A 285 -14.28 -32.88 22.76
CA ASN A 285 -12.90 -32.57 22.43
C ASN A 285 -12.27 -33.79 21.76
N ILE A 286 -11.44 -33.57 20.74
CA ILE A 286 -10.74 -34.62 19.99
C ILE A 286 -9.25 -34.40 20.13
N GLY A 287 -8.51 -35.36 20.68
CA GLY A 287 -7.09 -35.14 20.94
C GLY A 287 -6.34 -36.22 21.72
N GLY A 288 -5.10 -36.48 21.33
CA GLY A 288 -4.19 -37.39 22.05
C GLY A 288 -3.23 -36.63 22.99
N ILE A 289 -3.16 -37.06 24.26
CA ILE A 289 -2.23 -36.53 25.28
C ILE A 289 -0.83 -37.20 25.18
N GLY A 290 -0.68 -38.23 24.35
CA GLY A 290 0.57 -39.00 24.25
C GLY A 290 1.74 -38.20 23.68
N ASN A 291 2.95 -38.42 24.23
CA ASN A 291 4.18 -37.89 23.64
C ASN A 291 4.33 -38.39 22.21
N GLY A 292 4.18 -37.49 21.24
CA GLY A 292 4.38 -37.80 19.83
C GLY A 292 5.80 -38.28 19.58
N SER A 293 5.94 -39.58 19.31
CA SER A 293 7.13 -40.12 18.66
C SER A 293 7.31 -39.46 17.30
N TYR A 294 8.55 -39.38 16.81
CA TYR A 294 8.85 -38.84 15.48
C TYR A 294 8.03 -39.54 14.38
N ASN A 295 7.70 -40.83 14.59
CA ASN A 295 6.98 -41.69 13.65
C ASN A 295 5.46 -41.78 13.90
N ALA A 296 4.85 -40.89 14.69
CA ALA A 296 3.40 -40.95 14.94
C ALA A 296 2.60 -40.67 13.65
N GLY A 297 1.59 -41.51 13.39
CA GLY A 297 0.68 -41.36 12.24
C GLY A 297 -0.19 -40.10 12.33
N ALA A 298 -0.82 -39.71 11.23
CA ALA A 298 -1.69 -38.54 11.17
C ALA A 298 -3.01 -38.79 11.90
N LEU A 299 -3.51 -37.77 12.61
CA LEU A 299 -4.88 -37.75 13.10
C LEU A 299 -5.79 -37.24 11.98
N LYS A 300 -6.55 -38.15 11.35
CA LYS A 300 -7.48 -37.82 10.27
C LYS A 300 -8.90 -37.75 10.81
N ILE A 301 -9.56 -36.60 10.68
CA ILE A 301 -10.93 -36.40 11.13
C ILE A 301 -11.75 -35.81 9.98
N ASN A 302 -12.82 -36.51 9.62
CA ASN A 302 -13.73 -36.07 8.55
C ASN A 302 -15.11 -35.78 9.12
N PHE A 303 -15.68 -34.63 8.79
CA PHE A 303 -17.05 -34.24 9.12
C PHE A 303 -17.85 -34.12 7.83
N ASN A 304 -18.67 -35.13 7.55
CA ASN A 304 -19.43 -35.26 6.31
C ASN A 304 -20.91 -34.90 6.52
N ASN A 305 -21.63 -34.70 5.42
CA ASN A 305 -23.09 -34.48 5.37
C ASN A 305 -23.64 -33.62 6.51
N GLU A 306 -23.38 -32.32 6.49
CA GLU A 306 -23.86 -31.31 7.45
C GLU A 306 -23.42 -31.50 8.92
N THR A 307 -22.37 -32.28 9.15
CA THR A 307 -21.83 -32.43 10.50
C THR A 307 -21.02 -31.20 10.93
N LYS A 308 -21.26 -30.77 12.18
CA LYS A 308 -20.61 -29.63 12.85
C LYS A 308 -19.89 -30.10 14.12
N LEU A 309 -18.85 -29.37 14.51
CA LEU A 309 -18.12 -29.60 15.75
C LEU A 309 -18.24 -28.40 16.70
N THR A 310 -18.75 -28.68 17.90
CA THR A 310 -18.74 -27.76 19.05
C THR A 310 -17.82 -28.34 20.13
N GLY A 311 -16.52 -28.17 19.92
CA GLY A 311 -15.44 -28.55 20.82
C GLY A 311 -14.08 -28.49 20.13
N ASN A 312 -12.99 -28.73 20.87
CA ASN A 312 -11.63 -28.50 20.38
C ASN A 312 -11.04 -29.75 19.73
N ILE A 313 -10.21 -29.57 18.71
CA ILE A 313 -9.27 -30.57 18.22
C ILE A 313 -7.90 -30.19 18.78
N GLN A 314 -7.30 -31.00 19.64
CA GLN A 314 -6.02 -30.70 20.26
C GLN A 314 -5.07 -31.90 20.17
N ASN A 315 -3.88 -31.73 19.63
CA ASN A 315 -2.87 -32.78 19.61
C ASN A 315 -1.58 -32.35 20.30
N GLY A 316 -1.03 -33.25 21.11
CA GLY A 316 0.18 -33.00 21.89
C GLY A 316 -0.07 -32.22 23.18
N ASN A 317 1.01 -32.05 23.95
CA ASN A 317 1.05 -31.30 25.20
C ASN A 317 2.09 -30.18 25.09
N ALA A 318 1.82 -29.01 25.68
CA ALA A 318 2.72 -27.86 25.70
C ALA A 318 4.05 -28.16 26.44
N ASP A 319 4.02 -29.07 27.41
CA ASP A 319 5.13 -29.25 28.37
C ASP A 319 5.99 -30.49 28.13
N ASN A 320 5.63 -31.36 27.19
CA ASN A 320 6.38 -32.59 26.94
C ASN A 320 7.17 -32.51 25.65
N ALA A 321 8.36 -33.13 25.60
CA ALA A 321 9.15 -33.35 24.38
C ALA A 321 8.38 -34.21 23.35
N ASN A 322 7.68 -33.57 22.42
CA ASN A 322 6.88 -34.20 21.37
C ASN A 322 7.09 -33.47 20.04
N ASP A 323 7.04 -34.19 18.93
CA ASP A 323 7.01 -33.56 17.59
C ASP A 323 5.56 -33.29 17.15
N PHE A 324 5.35 -32.33 16.24
CA PHE A 324 4.02 -31.95 15.75
C PHE A 324 3.35 -33.15 15.06
N VAL A 325 2.27 -33.71 15.55
CA VAL A 325 1.52 -34.69 14.74
C VAL A 325 0.71 -33.96 13.67
N LYS A 326 0.61 -34.52 12.46
CA LYS A 326 -0.25 -33.97 11.40
C LYS A 326 -1.72 -34.15 11.83
N ASN A 327 -2.42 -33.05 12.00
CA ASN A 327 -3.87 -33.02 12.16
C ASN A 327 -4.49 -32.75 10.79
N GLU A 328 -5.08 -33.75 10.17
CA GLU A 328 -5.75 -33.63 8.88
C GLU A 328 -7.27 -33.64 9.11
N VAL A 329 -7.86 -32.44 9.06
CA VAL A 329 -9.28 -32.23 9.41
C VAL A 329 -10.03 -31.75 8.18
N SER A 330 -11.12 -32.43 7.81
CA SER A 330 -11.95 -32.03 6.68
C SER A 330 -13.42 -31.85 7.07
N PHE A 331 -14.05 -30.80 6.55
CA PHE A 331 -15.48 -30.54 6.66
C PHE A 331 -16.09 -30.57 5.24
N ASN A 332 -16.68 -31.70 4.85
CA ASN A 332 -17.12 -31.97 3.47
C ASN A 332 -18.63 -31.87 3.26
N GLY A 333 -19.39 -31.54 4.31
CA GLY A 333 -20.82 -31.83 4.35
C GLY A 333 -21.81 -30.68 4.28
N ALA A 334 -21.43 -29.43 4.50
CA ALA A 334 -22.44 -28.37 4.70
C ALA A 334 -23.25 -28.08 3.42
N THR A 335 -24.59 -28.00 3.49
CA THR A 335 -25.45 -27.93 2.29
C THR A 335 -26.05 -26.55 1.98
N THR A 336 -26.12 -25.60 2.93
CA THR A 336 -27.06 -24.47 2.80
C THR A 336 -26.48 -23.06 2.71
N SER A 337 -25.27 -22.77 3.18
CA SER A 337 -24.61 -21.47 2.96
C SER A 337 -23.15 -21.49 3.43
N ALA A 338 -22.26 -20.83 2.71
CA ALA A 338 -20.84 -20.66 3.09
C ALA A 338 -20.66 -19.95 4.44
N ASP A 339 -21.63 -19.13 4.86
CA ASP A 339 -21.65 -18.46 6.17
C ASP A 339 -21.92 -19.41 7.35
N THR A 340 -22.29 -20.67 7.08
CA THR A 340 -22.62 -21.63 8.14
C THR A 340 -21.38 -21.99 8.94
N ILE A 341 -21.38 -21.67 10.24
CA ILE A 341 -20.31 -22.11 11.15
C ILE A 341 -20.39 -23.64 11.33
N VAL A 342 -19.40 -24.35 10.80
CA VAL A 342 -19.27 -25.82 10.93
C VAL A 342 -18.32 -26.22 12.06
N MET A 343 -17.50 -25.28 12.53
CA MET A 343 -16.63 -25.49 13.68
C MET A 343 -16.63 -24.28 14.62
N LYS A 344 -16.96 -24.51 15.89
CA LYS A 344 -16.96 -23.48 16.94
C LYS A 344 -15.75 -23.52 17.86
N GLY A 345 -15.13 -24.69 18.06
CA GLY A 345 -13.94 -24.83 18.91
C GLY A 345 -12.64 -24.57 18.16
N ASN A 346 -11.53 -24.75 18.86
CA ASN A 346 -10.17 -24.48 18.36
C ASN A 346 -9.53 -25.75 17.77
N ILE A 347 -8.65 -25.59 16.79
CA ILE A 347 -7.73 -26.63 16.30
C ILE A 347 -6.33 -26.26 16.81
N ILE A 348 -5.74 -27.08 17.67
CA ILE A 348 -4.47 -26.80 18.33
C ILE A 348 -3.51 -27.96 18.12
N SER A 349 -2.32 -27.68 17.63
CA SER A 349 -1.21 -28.65 17.61
C SER A 349 -0.04 -28.11 18.43
N TYR A 350 0.49 -28.94 19.34
CA TYR A 350 1.70 -28.64 20.10
C TYR A 350 2.88 -29.45 19.54
N GLY A 351 4.04 -28.80 19.41
CA GLY A 351 5.29 -29.45 19.06
C GLY A 351 6.45 -28.78 19.78
N THR A 352 7.07 -29.48 20.72
CA THR A 352 8.23 -28.97 21.47
C THR A 352 9.56 -29.48 20.90
N GLY A 353 9.54 -30.54 20.10
CA GLY A 353 10.66 -31.08 19.34
C GLY A 353 11.68 -31.91 20.13
N TYR A 354 12.32 -32.83 19.40
CA TYR A 354 13.68 -33.33 19.69
C TYR A 354 14.67 -32.42 18.94
N GLY A 355 15.78 -32.02 19.58
CA GLY A 355 16.75 -31.11 18.96
C GLY A 355 17.30 -31.63 17.61
N ASN A 356 17.61 -30.71 16.68
CA ASN A 356 18.24 -30.94 15.36
C ASN A 356 17.40 -31.55 14.22
N VAL A 357 16.08 -31.63 14.33
CA VAL A 357 15.25 -32.09 13.21
C VAL A 357 14.83 -30.91 12.32
N PRO A 358 14.94 -31.01 10.98
CA PRO A 358 14.50 -29.97 10.05
C PRO A 358 13.00 -29.65 10.19
N PRO A 359 12.57 -28.41 9.92
CA PRO A 359 11.16 -28.07 9.87
C PRO A 359 10.45 -28.84 8.74
N ASP A 360 9.22 -29.29 9.00
CA ASP A 360 8.44 -30.13 8.08
C ASP A 360 7.01 -29.59 7.95
N GLU A 361 6.69 -29.02 6.79
CA GLU A 361 5.37 -28.48 6.47
C GLU A 361 4.27 -29.55 6.38
N ASN A 362 4.63 -30.84 6.30
CA ASN A 362 3.66 -31.94 6.31
C ASN A 362 3.10 -32.23 7.72
N ARG A 363 3.64 -31.59 8.75
CA ARG A 363 3.20 -31.70 10.15
C ARG A 363 2.35 -30.48 10.54
N GLY A 364 1.80 -30.47 11.75
CA GLY A 364 0.93 -29.40 12.24
C GLY A 364 -0.51 -29.53 11.75
N ASN A 365 -1.22 -28.40 11.59
CA ASN A 365 -2.64 -28.42 11.24
C ASN A 365 -2.85 -28.31 9.73
N HIS A 366 -3.59 -29.26 9.15
CA HIS A 366 -4.00 -29.30 7.75
C HIS A 366 -5.52 -29.39 7.70
N VAL A 367 -6.18 -28.25 7.49
CA VAL A 367 -7.62 -28.09 7.66
C VAL A 367 -8.26 -27.71 6.34
N THR A 368 -9.29 -28.46 5.93
CA THR A 368 -10.04 -28.19 4.70
C THR A 368 -11.53 -28.00 5.02
N PHE A 369 -12.07 -26.85 4.62
CA PHE A 369 -13.49 -26.54 4.66
C PHE A 369 -14.01 -26.53 3.22
N THR A 370 -14.53 -27.66 2.75
CA THR A 370 -15.15 -27.75 1.42
C THR A 370 -16.36 -26.82 1.35
N LYS A 371 -17.11 -26.72 2.45
CA LYS A 371 -18.19 -25.73 2.66
C LYS A 371 -18.26 -25.33 4.15
N GLY A 372 -18.76 -24.13 4.41
CA GLY A 372 -18.91 -23.58 5.76
C GLY A 372 -17.71 -22.81 6.27
N SER A 373 -17.84 -22.30 7.50
CA SER A 373 -16.98 -21.31 8.14
C SER A 373 -16.49 -21.77 9.52
N LEU A 374 -15.41 -21.14 9.99
CA LEU A 374 -14.79 -21.40 11.30
C LEU A 374 -15.04 -20.22 12.25
N GLN A 375 -15.43 -20.52 13.50
CA GLN A 375 -15.52 -19.52 14.56
C GLN A 375 -14.33 -19.55 15.55
N GLY A 376 -13.74 -20.73 15.82
CA GLY A 376 -12.60 -20.85 16.75
C GLY A 376 -11.25 -20.57 16.10
N ASN A 377 -10.17 -20.74 16.87
CA ASN A 377 -8.79 -20.50 16.42
C ASN A 377 -8.15 -21.73 15.76
N ILE A 378 -7.17 -21.51 14.89
CA ILE A 378 -6.25 -22.54 14.41
C ILE A 378 -4.84 -22.19 14.89
N GLU A 379 -4.23 -23.05 15.71
CA GLU A 379 -3.01 -22.73 16.42
C GLU A 379 -1.98 -23.87 16.31
N ALA A 380 -0.80 -23.56 15.78
CA ALA A 380 0.36 -24.45 15.81
C ALA A 380 1.42 -23.85 16.73
N ARG A 381 1.54 -24.41 17.94
CA ARG A 381 2.38 -23.87 19.01
C ARG A 381 3.71 -24.63 19.12
N GLY A 382 4.76 -24.07 18.53
CA GLY A 382 6.13 -24.59 18.59
C GLY A 382 6.90 -24.14 19.85
N ARG A 383 7.76 -25.01 20.41
CA ARG A 383 8.81 -24.69 21.40
C ARG A 383 10.17 -25.29 20.96
N ASN A 384 11.26 -24.93 21.64
CA ASN A 384 12.63 -25.47 21.50
C ASN A 384 13.11 -25.78 20.06
N SER A 385 13.17 -24.76 19.21
CA SER A 385 13.63 -24.83 17.81
C SER A 385 12.68 -25.50 16.81
N ARG A 386 11.41 -25.74 17.16
CA ARG A 386 10.38 -26.13 16.19
C ARG A 386 9.54 -24.95 15.73
N SER A 387 9.03 -25.08 14.51
CA SER A 387 8.15 -24.11 13.87
C SER A 387 6.78 -24.73 13.64
N GLY A 388 5.73 -24.01 14.06
CA GLY A 388 4.35 -24.40 13.80
C GLY A 388 3.94 -24.17 12.35
N PHE A 389 3.16 -25.09 11.81
CA PHE A 389 2.64 -25.04 10.45
C PHE A 389 1.11 -25.17 10.47
N ASN A 390 0.44 -24.23 9.82
CA ASN A 390 -0.99 -24.28 9.56
C ASN A 390 -1.24 -24.16 8.05
N LYS A 391 -1.93 -25.13 7.47
CA LYS A 391 -2.48 -25.09 6.11
C LYS A 391 -4.00 -25.13 6.21
N VAL A 392 -4.65 -24.05 5.78
CA VAL A 392 -6.10 -23.87 5.87
C VAL A 392 -6.65 -23.59 4.47
N VAL A 393 -7.57 -24.44 4.02
CA VAL A 393 -8.15 -24.37 2.68
C VAL A 393 -9.66 -24.23 2.80
N PHE A 394 -10.20 -23.16 2.22
CA PHE A 394 -11.62 -22.88 2.06
C PHE A 394 -11.98 -23.16 0.59
N GLY A 395 -12.64 -24.30 0.36
CA GLY A 395 -12.85 -24.90 -0.96
C GLY A 395 -14.19 -24.60 -1.61
N ASP A 396 -15.10 -23.85 -0.97
CA ASP A 396 -16.40 -23.56 -1.55
C ASP A 396 -16.20 -22.68 -2.78
N THR A 397 -16.89 -22.98 -3.88
CA THR A 397 -16.86 -22.17 -5.10
C THR A 397 -17.90 -21.06 -5.09
N ASN A 398 -18.85 -21.09 -4.15
CA ASN A 398 -19.99 -20.17 -4.11
C ASN A 398 -19.74 -18.89 -3.27
N GLY A 399 -18.59 -18.78 -2.60
CA GLY A 399 -18.22 -17.61 -1.81
C GLY A 399 -18.91 -17.51 -0.45
N GLY A 400 -18.33 -16.69 0.44
CA GLY A 400 -18.90 -16.34 1.75
C GLY A 400 -18.31 -17.11 2.93
N GLN A 401 -17.21 -17.85 2.75
CA GLN A 401 -16.56 -18.56 3.86
C GLN A 401 -15.78 -17.60 4.75
N LYS A 402 -15.80 -17.84 6.07
CA LYS A 402 -15.26 -16.95 7.09
C LYS A 402 -14.37 -17.67 8.08
N ILE A 403 -13.32 -16.98 8.52
CA ILE A 403 -12.54 -17.31 9.72
C ILE A 403 -12.83 -16.21 10.75
N LYS A 404 -13.58 -16.53 11.81
CA LYS A 404 -13.82 -15.55 12.89
C LYS A 404 -12.74 -15.56 13.98
N GLY A 405 -12.13 -16.72 14.21
CA GLY A 405 -11.01 -16.86 15.14
C GLY A 405 -9.67 -16.46 14.51
N SER A 406 -8.60 -16.61 15.27
CA SER A 406 -7.24 -16.30 14.81
C SER A 406 -6.52 -17.54 14.27
N VAL A 407 -5.58 -17.32 13.35
CA VAL A 407 -4.66 -18.33 12.83
C VAL A 407 -3.26 -18.01 13.34
N LEU A 408 -2.72 -18.83 14.24
CA LEU A 408 -1.44 -18.61 14.92
C LEU A 408 -0.45 -19.72 14.59
N ALA A 409 0.70 -19.36 14.05
CA ALA A 409 1.88 -20.23 13.97
C ALA A 409 2.97 -19.65 14.87
N ASN A 410 3.39 -20.43 15.86
CA ASN A 410 4.48 -20.06 16.76
C ASN A 410 5.68 -20.96 16.52
N GLY A 411 6.88 -20.38 16.53
CA GLY A 411 8.12 -21.14 16.43
C GLY A 411 9.32 -20.38 16.99
N ALA A 412 10.34 -21.14 17.36
CA ALA A 412 11.63 -20.57 17.78
C ALA A 412 12.58 -20.30 16.61
N THR A 413 12.27 -20.81 15.41
CA THR A 413 13.04 -20.57 14.18
C THR A 413 12.22 -19.77 13.18
N SER A 414 12.89 -19.15 12.22
CA SER A 414 12.37 -18.29 11.15
C SER A 414 11.37 -18.93 10.17
N GLN A 415 10.80 -20.09 10.50
CA GLN A 415 10.06 -20.94 9.58
C GLN A 415 8.61 -21.23 10.03
N ALA A 416 8.11 -20.59 11.10
CA ALA A 416 6.70 -20.74 11.47
C ALA A 416 5.81 -20.24 10.33
N LYS A 417 4.79 -21.00 9.89
CA LYS A 417 4.06 -20.67 8.67
C LYS A 417 2.55 -20.86 8.80
N ASN A 418 1.82 -19.83 8.38
CA ASN A 418 0.39 -19.92 8.10
C ASN A 418 0.16 -19.83 6.60
N SER A 419 -0.59 -20.77 6.04
CA SER A 419 -1.03 -20.77 4.65
C SER A 419 -2.55 -20.85 4.63
N VAL A 420 -3.23 -19.73 4.36
CA VAL A 420 -4.69 -19.63 4.30
C VAL A 420 -5.08 -19.36 2.85
N SER A 421 -6.00 -20.17 2.32
CA SER A 421 -6.47 -20.01 0.93
C SER A 421 -7.98 -20.12 0.84
N PHE A 422 -8.58 -19.24 0.06
CA PHE A 422 -10.00 -19.28 -0.31
C PHE A 422 -10.10 -19.49 -1.82
N SER A 423 -10.86 -20.51 -2.22
CA SER A 423 -11.13 -20.82 -3.63
C SER A 423 -12.17 -19.88 -4.25
N SER A 424 -12.96 -19.21 -3.41
CA SER A 424 -13.93 -18.18 -3.77
C SER A 424 -13.88 -16.98 -2.81
N ALA A 425 -14.88 -16.10 -2.84
CA ALA A 425 -14.98 -14.95 -1.94
C ALA A 425 -14.90 -15.38 -0.46
N GLY A 426 -14.11 -14.68 0.35
CA GLY A 426 -13.95 -15.05 1.76
C GLY A 426 -13.59 -13.90 2.69
N SER A 427 -13.71 -14.13 4.00
CA SER A 427 -13.30 -13.16 5.01
C SER A 427 -12.50 -13.75 6.16
N ILE A 428 -11.55 -12.97 6.66
CA ILE A 428 -10.79 -13.24 7.88
C ILE A 428 -11.08 -12.13 8.88
N GLU A 429 -11.83 -12.45 9.93
CA GLU A 429 -12.19 -11.49 10.97
C GLU A 429 -11.15 -11.46 12.11
N GLY A 430 -10.54 -12.60 12.43
CA GLY A 430 -9.49 -12.72 13.45
C GLY A 430 -8.07 -12.48 12.91
N ASN A 431 -7.07 -12.51 13.79
CA ASN A 431 -5.70 -12.22 13.40
C ASN A 431 -5.03 -13.40 12.69
N VAL A 432 -4.03 -13.11 11.84
CA VAL A 432 -3.13 -14.11 11.27
C VAL A 432 -1.71 -13.80 11.71
N GLU A 433 -1.17 -14.61 12.62
CA GLU A 433 0.06 -14.31 13.35
C GLU A 433 1.10 -15.41 13.17
N ALA A 434 2.30 -15.03 12.73
CA ALA A 434 3.47 -15.90 12.65
C ALA A 434 4.59 -15.36 13.57
N ASN A 435 4.70 -15.91 14.77
CA ASN A 435 5.80 -15.59 15.68
C ASN A 435 7.06 -16.29 15.19
N ALA A 436 7.86 -15.57 14.40
CA ALA A 436 9.06 -15.98 13.66
C ALA A 436 8.78 -16.76 12.36
N GLY A 437 8.15 -16.10 11.37
CA GLY A 437 8.07 -16.69 10.03
C GLY A 437 7.10 -16.01 9.06
N ILE A 438 6.27 -16.81 8.39
CA ILE A 438 5.63 -16.47 7.11
C ILE A 438 4.11 -16.62 7.20
N ASN A 439 3.37 -15.59 6.83
CA ASN A 439 1.94 -15.69 6.53
C ASN A 439 1.73 -15.62 5.01
N ILE A 440 1.02 -16.59 4.45
CA ILE A 440 0.59 -16.62 3.05
C ILE A 440 -0.93 -16.67 3.05
N ILE A 441 -1.57 -15.65 2.49
CA ILE A 441 -3.03 -15.53 2.40
C ILE A 441 -3.39 -15.31 0.93
N ALA A 442 -4.27 -16.15 0.38
CA ALA A 442 -4.70 -16.06 -1.00
C ALA A 442 -6.22 -16.14 -1.14
N PHE A 443 -6.81 -15.21 -1.90
CA PHE A 443 -8.21 -15.23 -2.32
C PHE A 443 -8.27 -15.42 -3.83
N GLY A 444 -8.52 -16.66 -4.27
CA GLY A 444 -8.43 -17.05 -5.68
C GLY A 444 -9.67 -16.78 -6.54
N ALA A 445 -10.77 -16.30 -5.96
CA ALA A 445 -11.96 -15.94 -6.73
C ALA A 445 -11.70 -14.70 -7.59
N THR A 446 -12.09 -14.74 -8.86
CA THR A 446 -12.13 -13.54 -9.73
C THR A 446 -13.37 -12.68 -9.48
N ASN A 447 -14.43 -13.27 -8.91
CA ASN A 447 -15.68 -12.59 -8.60
C ASN A 447 -16.01 -12.74 -7.12
N GLY A 448 -16.04 -11.64 -6.39
CA GLY A 448 -16.51 -11.61 -5.01
C GLY A 448 -15.78 -10.62 -4.12
N ASP A 449 -16.34 -10.46 -2.92
CA ASP A 449 -15.87 -9.54 -1.89
C ASP A 449 -14.95 -10.30 -0.94
N ASN A 450 -13.69 -9.86 -0.85
CA ASN A 450 -12.70 -10.42 0.05
C ASN A 450 -12.35 -9.41 1.13
N SER A 451 -12.27 -9.87 2.39
CA SER A 451 -11.94 -8.97 3.49
C SER A 451 -11.04 -9.59 4.54
N ILE A 452 -10.13 -8.77 5.07
CA ILE A 452 -9.36 -9.08 6.27
C ILE A 452 -9.56 -7.92 7.25
N THR A 453 -10.28 -8.14 8.34
CA THR A 453 -10.44 -7.12 9.39
C THR A 453 -9.45 -7.29 10.53
N GLY A 454 -8.98 -8.52 10.76
CA GLY A 454 -7.95 -8.82 11.75
C GLY A 454 -6.56 -8.34 11.33
N ASN A 455 -5.64 -8.27 12.29
CA ASN A 455 -4.25 -7.90 12.02
C ASN A 455 -3.48 -9.08 11.43
N ILE A 456 -2.52 -8.78 10.57
CA ILE A 456 -1.61 -9.76 9.98
C ILE A 456 -0.21 -9.43 10.46
N THR A 457 0.38 -10.30 11.27
CA THR A 457 1.67 -10.01 11.93
C THR A 457 2.67 -11.13 11.69
N ALA A 458 3.90 -10.78 11.35
CA ALA A 458 4.99 -11.73 11.21
C ALA A 458 6.26 -11.20 11.92
N ALA A 459 6.78 -11.99 12.86
CA ALA A 459 8.00 -11.65 13.60
C ALA A 459 9.27 -12.17 12.88
N PRO A 460 10.48 -11.68 13.23
CA PRO A 460 11.69 -11.81 12.40
C PRO A 460 12.08 -13.25 12.02
N PRO A 461 12.51 -13.47 10.76
CA PRO A 461 12.45 -12.60 9.57
C PRO A 461 11.04 -12.62 8.97
N GLY A 462 10.18 -11.71 9.42
CA GLY A 462 8.74 -11.80 9.19
C GLY A 462 8.38 -11.57 7.73
N GLN A 463 7.57 -12.45 7.14
CA GLN A 463 7.03 -12.25 5.80
C GLN A 463 5.51 -12.37 5.80
N ASN A 464 4.82 -11.38 5.22
CA ASN A 464 3.40 -11.47 4.93
C ASN A 464 3.23 -11.40 3.40
N THR A 465 2.60 -12.40 2.80
CA THR A 465 2.22 -12.41 1.38
C THR A 465 0.71 -12.53 1.28
N ILE A 466 0.06 -11.50 0.74
CA ILE A 466 -1.39 -11.42 0.61
C ILE A 466 -1.72 -11.20 -0.86
N THR A 467 -2.52 -12.09 -1.44
CA THR A 467 -2.92 -12.02 -2.84
C THR A 467 -4.43 -12.03 -2.96
N PHE A 468 -4.98 -11.05 -3.67
CA PHE A 468 -6.39 -10.94 -4.00
C PHE A 468 -6.56 -11.00 -5.51
N SER A 469 -7.42 -11.92 -5.98
CA SER A 469 -7.82 -11.98 -7.40
C SER A 469 -9.25 -11.45 -7.62
N GLY A 470 -9.97 -11.07 -6.55
CA GLY A 470 -11.39 -10.67 -6.59
C GLY A 470 -11.65 -9.21 -6.98
N ASN A 471 -12.92 -8.81 -6.98
CA ASN A 471 -13.34 -7.48 -7.42
C ASN A 471 -13.36 -6.45 -6.30
N ASN A 472 -13.88 -6.78 -5.11
CA ASN A 472 -13.89 -5.88 -3.97
C ASN A 472 -13.01 -6.47 -2.88
N ASN A 473 -11.86 -5.85 -2.61
CA ASN A 473 -10.88 -6.40 -1.68
C ASN A 473 -10.57 -5.37 -0.60
N SER A 474 -10.63 -5.77 0.67
CA SER A 474 -10.39 -4.86 1.78
C SER A 474 -9.48 -5.48 2.84
N ILE A 475 -8.41 -4.78 3.20
CA ILE A 475 -7.68 -5.02 4.45
C ILE A 475 -8.03 -3.88 5.40
N GLY A 476 -8.92 -4.14 6.36
CA GLY A 476 -9.25 -3.19 7.41
C GLY A 476 -8.24 -3.19 8.57
N GLY A 477 -7.64 -4.35 8.86
CA GLY A 477 -6.60 -4.49 9.87
C GLY A 477 -5.25 -3.95 9.43
N SER A 478 -4.26 -3.99 10.35
CA SER A 478 -2.88 -3.63 10.02
C SER A 478 -2.11 -4.83 9.46
N VAL A 479 -1.23 -4.58 8.49
CA VAL A 479 -0.28 -5.58 8.00
C VAL A 479 1.10 -5.20 8.52
N SER A 480 1.71 -6.06 9.33
CA SER A 480 2.98 -5.73 9.97
C SER A 480 4.01 -6.85 9.97
N THR A 481 5.27 -6.47 9.73
CA THR A 481 6.42 -7.36 9.84
C THR A 481 7.48 -6.74 10.74
N THR A 482 8.31 -7.60 11.34
CA THR A 482 9.60 -7.21 11.90
C THR A 482 10.70 -7.98 11.16
N GLY A 483 11.74 -7.30 10.70
CA GLY A 483 12.90 -7.87 10.02
C GLY A 483 12.61 -8.52 8.66
N GLY A 484 11.55 -8.12 7.94
CA GLY A 484 11.21 -8.74 6.66
C GLY A 484 10.15 -8.02 5.81
N THR A 485 9.40 -8.73 4.98
CA THR A 485 8.66 -8.12 3.85
C THR A 485 7.15 -8.30 3.96
N ASN A 486 6.39 -7.21 3.81
CA ASN A 486 4.96 -7.24 3.50
C ASN A 486 4.78 -7.13 1.98
N THR A 487 4.21 -8.15 1.34
CA THR A 487 3.83 -8.12 -0.08
C THR A 487 2.32 -8.26 -0.19
N ILE A 488 1.66 -7.24 -0.75
CA ILE A 488 0.22 -7.21 -0.98
C ILE A 488 0.01 -7.01 -2.48
N THR A 489 -0.69 -7.96 -3.11
CA THR A 489 -0.96 -7.95 -4.54
C THR A 489 -2.46 -8.03 -4.78
N PHE A 490 -2.99 -7.05 -5.50
CA PHE A 490 -4.33 -7.08 -6.10
C PHE A 490 -4.15 -7.39 -7.59
N GLU A 491 -4.35 -8.65 -7.95
CA GLU A 491 -4.21 -9.13 -9.33
C GLU A 491 -5.31 -8.56 -10.22
N ALA A 492 -5.07 -8.47 -11.52
CA ALA A 492 -6.09 -8.03 -12.47
C ALA A 492 -7.26 -9.04 -12.54
N SER A 493 -8.48 -8.58 -12.25
CA SER A 493 -9.70 -9.35 -12.48
C SER A 493 -10.09 -9.31 -13.95
N SER A 494 -10.63 -10.43 -14.45
CA SER A 494 -11.15 -10.53 -15.81
C SER A 494 -12.50 -9.82 -16.01
N ASN A 495 -13.20 -9.42 -14.93
CA ASN A 495 -14.66 -9.21 -14.97
C ASN A 495 -15.17 -7.80 -14.56
N GLY A 496 -14.35 -6.75 -14.57
CA GLY A 496 -14.83 -5.37 -14.40
C GLY A 496 -13.98 -4.49 -13.49
N GLU A 497 -14.55 -3.36 -13.07
CA GLU A 497 -13.95 -2.42 -12.11
C GLU A 497 -13.65 -3.12 -10.78
N GLN A 498 -12.41 -3.05 -10.31
CA GLN A 498 -12.06 -3.50 -8.95
C GLN A 498 -12.11 -2.34 -7.96
N LYS A 499 -12.42 -2.63 -6.70
CA LYS A 499 -12.31 -1.70 -5.58
C LYS A 499 -11.41 -2.31 -4.52
N ASN A 500 -10.25 -1.70 -4.31
CA ASN A 500 -9.24 -2.22 -3.41
C ASN A 500 -9.01 -1.21 -2.28
N THR A 501 -9.22 -1.62 -1.03
CA THR A 501 -8.96 -0.78 0.15
C THR A 501 -7.92 -1.44 1.04
N ILE A 502 -6.90 -0.68 1.46
CA ILE A 502 -5.87 -1.18 2.37
C ILE A 502 -5.75 -0.27 3.58
N GLY A 503 -5.63 -0.84 4.77
CA GLY A 503 -5.32 -0.14 6.01
C GLY A 503 -3.84 0.18 6.16
N GLY A 504 -3.42 0.41 7.42
CA GLY A 504 -2.02 0.76 7.72
C GLY A 504 -1.07 -0.42 7.49
N ILE A 505 0.09 -0.13 6.90
CA ILE A 505 1.12 -1.14 6.62
C ILE A 505 2.42 -0.70 7.29
N ASN A 506 3.03 -1.62 8.06
CA ASN A 506 4.23 -1.34 8.82
C ASN A 506 5.29 -2.43 8.68
N ALA A 507 6.48 -2.10 8.19
CA ALA A 507 7.63 -2.99 8.21
C ALA A 507 8.71 -2.43 9.14
N SER A 508 8.89 -3.03 10.31
CA SER A 508 10.04 -2.73 11.16
C SER A 508 11.27 -3.42 10.57
N ALA A 509 12.27 -2.68 10.10
CA ALA A 509 13.48 -3.18 9.43
C ALA A 509 13.19 -4.05 8.21
N GLY A 510 12.45 -3.51 7.23
CA GLY A 510 11.97 -4.32 6.11
C GLY A 510 11.37 -3.57 4.93
N ILE A 511 10.64 -4.30 4.10
CA ILE A 511 10.08 -3.82 2.84
C ILE A 511 8.55 -3.93 2.87
N ASN A 512 7.87 -2.86 2.46
CA ASN A 512 6.47 -2.91 2.07
C ASN A 512 6.38 -2.86 0.55
N LYS A 513 5.76 -3.85 -0.08
CA LYS A 513 5.47 -3.90 -1.51
C LYS A 513 3.96 -4.02 -1.71
N ILE A 514 3.36 -3.01 -2.33
CA ILE A 514 1.93 -2.94 -2.64
C ILE A 514 1.78 -2.85 -4.16
N ILE A 515 1.04 -3.78 -4.75
CA ILE A 515 0.87 -3.90 -6.20
C ILE A 515 -0.63 -3.91 -6.51
N PHE A 516 -1.07 -2.93 -7.31
CA PHE A 516 -2.39 -2.93 -7.92
C PHE A 516 -2.24 -3.18 -9.42
N ASP A 517 -2.44 -4.43 -9.85
CA ASP A 517 -2.14 -4.87 -11.21
C ASP A 517 -3.33 -4.70 -12.18
N ALA A 518 -4.51 -4.35 -11.68
CA ALA A 518 -5.66 -4.02 -12.52
C ALA A 518 -5.50 -2.61 -13.15
N SER A 519 -5.81 -2.49 -14.44
CA SER A 519 -5.80 -1.20 -15.15
C SER A 519 -7.06 -0.37 -14.94
N ASN A 520 -8.13 -0.96 -14.39
CA ASN A 520 -9.39 -0.29 -14.09
C ASN A 520 -9.83 -0.62 -12.67
N SER A 521 -9.35 0.16 -11.70
CA SER A 521 -9.71 -0.04 -10.29
C SER A 521 -9.70 1.25 -9.48
N ASP A 522 -10.60 1.30 -8.50
CA ASP A 522 -10.63 2.29 -7.44
C ASP A 522 -9.75 1.79 -6.29
N ASN A 523 -8.49 2.18 -6.28
CA ASN A 523 -7.57 1.81 -5.20
C ASN A 523 -7.56 2.90 -4.12
N ILE A 524 -7.75 2.50 -2.87
CA ILE A 524 -7.75 3.38 -1.71
C ILE A 524 -6.72 2.86 -0.70
N ILE A 525 -5.73 3.68 -0.41
CA ILE A 525 -4.80 3.44 0.70
C ILE A 525 -5.26 4.29 1.88
N LYS A 526 -5.55 3.63 3.00
CA LYS A 526 -5.95 4.23 4.26
C LYS A 526 -4.81 4.18 5.28
N ASN A 527 -4.73 5.21 6.12
CA ASN A 527 -3.70 5.34 7.16
C ASN A 527 -2.27 5.41 6.57
N ASN A 528 -1.28 5.31 7.45
CA ASN A 528 0.13 5.52 7.11
C ASN A 528 0.79 4.24 6.59
N ILE A 529 1.77 4.42 5.71
CA ILE A 529 2.68 3.37 5.25
C ILE A 529 4.06 3.67 5.80
N THR A 530 4.61 2.74 6.56
CA THR A 530 5.86 2.94 7.29
C THR A 530 6.79 1.75 7.10
N ALA A 531 8.04 2.01 6.72
CA ALA A 531 9.11 1.04 6.84
C ALA A 531 10.27 1.64 7.62
N ASN A 532 10.57 1.14 8.83
CA ASN A 532 11.55 1.76 9.73
C ASN A 532 12.48 0.73 10.36
N ALA A 533 13.80 0.87 10.21
CA ALA A 533 14.78 0.00 10.87
C ALA A 533 15.37 0.62 12.14
N SER A 534 15.47 -0.18 13.21
CA SER A 534 16.12 0.17 14.49
C SER A 534 17.50 -0.49 14.70
N GLY A 535 18.20 -0.87 13.61
CA GLY A 535 19.56 -1.43 13.63
C GLY A 535 19.80 -2.41 12.45
N GLY A 536 21.07 -2.76 12.19
CA GLY A 536 21.49 -3.76 11.18
C GLY A 536 21.63 -3.26 9.74
N TYR A 537 22.10 -4.15 8.84
CA TYR A 537 22.19 -3.95 7.38
C TYR A 537 20.92 -4.50 6.73
N SER A 538 19.91 -3.66 6.50
CA SER A 538 18.70 -4.07 5.77
C SER A 538 18.17 -2.94 4.91
N ASP A 539 17.79 -3.27 3.68
CA ASP A 539 17.08 -2.33 2.81
C ASP A 539 15.70 -2.04 3.38
N VAL A 540 15.33 -0.76 3.38
CA VAL A 540 14.08 -0.26 3.93
C VAL A 540 13.31 0.46 2.84
N TYR A 541 12.27 -0.21 2.31
CA TYR A 541 11.52 0.28 1.16
C TYR A 541 10.03 0.35 1.41
N ASN A 542 9.39 1.38 0.89
CA ASN A 542 7.99 1.34 0.49
C ASN A 542 7.94 1.37 -1.03
N ILE A 543 7.38 0.33 -1.64
CA ILE A 543 7.18 0.22 -3.08
C ILE A 543 5.68 0.15 -3.34
N ILE A 544 5.14 1.16 -4.02
CA ILE A 544 3.74 1.23 -4.41
C ILE A 544 3.68 1.30 -5.94
N THR A 545 3.15 0.26 -6.56
CA THR A 545 2.99 0.22 -8.01
C THR A 545 1.53 0.02 -8.35
N SER A 546 1.03 0.79 -9.33
CA SER A 546 -0.36 0.66 -9.76
C SER A 546 -0.51 0.89 -11.25
N LYS A 547 -1.32 0.05 -11.90
CA LYS A 547 -1.76 0.23 -13.29
C LYS A 547 -3.02 1.10 -13.42
N SER A 548 -3.58 1.55 -12.30
CA SER A 548 -4.78 2.41 -12.20
C SER A 548 -4.63 3.45 -11.08
N GLY A 549 -5.60 4.37 -10.97
CA GLY A 549 -5.52 5.47 -10.00
C GLY A 549 -5.41 5.01 -8.54
N ILE A 550 -4.85 5.86 -7.68
CA ILE A 550 -4.79 5.64 -6.22
C ILE A 550 -5.34 6.86 -5.50
N THR A 551 -6.18 6.62 -4.51
CA THR A 551 -6.60 7.61 -3.52
C THR A 551 -5.92 7.34 -2.18
N PHE A 552 -5.16 8.31 -1.68
CA PHE A 552 -4.64 8.32 -0.31
C PHE A 552 -5.66 9.01 0.60
N GLU A 553 -6.25 8.26 1.52
CA GLU A 553 -7.33 8.69 2.43
C GLU A 553 -6.93 8.47 3.88
N ASN A 554 -7.02 9.49 4.74
CA ASN A 554 -6.51 9.46 6.11
C ASN A 554 -5.02 9.07 6.22
N THR A 555 -4.26 9.21 5.13
CA THR A 555 -2.80 9.01 5.10
C THR A 555 -2.13 10.34 5.39
N SER A 556 -1.56 10.49 6.58
CA SER A 556 -0.79 11.70 6.95
C SER A 556 0.69 11.55 6.66
N SER A 557 1.20 10.32 6.55
CA SER A 557 2.61 10.07 6.25
C SER A 557 2.84 8.78 5.46
N ILE A 558 3.79 8.87 4.54
CA ILE A 558 4.43 7.73 3.88
C ILE A 558 5.92 7.86 4.16
N SER A 559 6.43 6.98 5.01
CA SER A 559 7.75 7.17 5.58
C SER A 559 8.63 5.93 5.48
N THR A 560 9.90 6.16 5.13
CA THR A 560 10.95 5.20 5.46
C THR A 560 12.03 5.81 6.32
N GLY A 561 12.66 4.99 7.16
CA GLY A 561 13.69 5.52 8.04
C GLY A 561 14.59 4.48 8.67
N ILE A 562 15.78 4.95 9.06
CA ILE A 562 16.75 4.18 9.82
C ILE A 562 17.22 5.04 10.99
N SER A 563 17.02 4.55 12.21
CA SER A 563 17.52 5.24 13.40
C SER A 563 18.97 4.90 13.72
N ASN A 564 19.38 3.62 13.67
CA ASN A 564 20.67 3.14 14.20
C ASN A 564 21.42 2.09 13.32
N GLY A 565 21.19 2.04 12.00
CA GLY A 565 21.79 1.05 11.08
C GLY A 565 23.07 1.51 10.36
N TRP A 566 23.70 0.59 9.61
CA TRP A 566 24.83 0.85 8.70
C TRP A 566 24.50 0.28 7.31
N GLY A 567 24.89 0.96 6.22
CA GLY A 567 24.98 0.38 4.87
C GLY A 567 23.66 -0.05 4.21
N SER A 568 22.60 0.73 4.32
CA SER A 568 21.26 0.36 3.83
C SER A 568 20.74 1.31 2.75
N ASN A 569 19.89 0.83 1.84
CA ASN A 569 19.10 1.71 0.99
C ASN A 569 17.76 2.05 1.68
N VAL A 570 17.35 3.32 1.62
CA VAL A 570 16.13 3.85 2.23
C VAL A 570 15.32 4.52 1.14
N LYS A 571 14.21 3.90 0.71
CA LYS A 571 13.46 4.37 -0.47
C LYS A 571 11.95 4.36 -0.30
N ASN A 572 11.31 5.43 -0.78
CA ASN A 572 9.91 5.41 -1.18
C ASN A 572 9.88 5.40 -2.71
N ILE A 573 9.20 4.43 -3.30
CA ILE A 573 9.10 4.28 -4.75
C ILE A 573 7.63 4.17 -5.13
N PHE A 574 7.11 5.17 -5.84
CA PHE A 574 5.78 5.14 -6.44
C PHE A 574 5.93 5.06 -7.96
N ASP A 575 5.23 4.11 -8.57
CA ASP A 575 5.05 4.02 -10.02
C ASP A 575 3.55 3.81 -10.28
N ILE A 576 2.82 4.92 -10.38
CA ILE A 576 1.36 4.92 -10.40
C ILE A 576 0.89 5.35 -11.79
N THR A 577 0.07 4.51 -12.41
CA THR A 577 -0.63 4.80 -13.65
C THR A 577 -2.03 5.32 -13.33
N GLY A 578 -2.53 6.32 -14.05
CA GLY A 578 -3.82 6.93 -13.75
C GLY A 578 -3.77 7.96 -12.60
N THR A 579 -4.93 8.46 -12.19
CA THR A 579 -5.03 9.62 -11.31
C THR A 579 -4.66 9.30 -9.87
N THR A 580 -3.75 10.06 -9.28
CA THR A 580 -3.43 10.03 -7.85
C THR A 580 -4.18 11.13 -7.12
N THR A 581 -4.88 10.80 -6.04
CA THR A 581 -5.66 11.77 -5.25
C THR A 581 -5.22 11.75 -3.79
N PHE A 582 -4.91 12.91 -3.22
CA PHE A 582 -4.61 13.07 -1.79
C PHE A 582 -5.76 13.78 -1.08
N LYS A 583 -6.42 13.09 -0.14
CA LYS A 583 -7.53 13.65 0.67
C LYS A 583 -7.07 14.30 1.99
N ASN A 584 -5.80 14.14 2.32
CA ASN A 584 -5.20 14.70 3.53
C ASN A 584 -3.89 15.39 3.17
N ASP A 585 -3.45 16.24 4.09
CA ASP A 585 -2.07 16.72 4.05
C ASP A 585 -1.14 15.53 4.27
N VAL A 586 -0.17 15.34 3.37
CA VAL A 586 0.72 14.18 3.39
C VAL A 586 2.17 14.61 3.52
N SER A 587 2.91 13.93 4.38
CA SER A 587 4.37 14.02 4.45
C SER A 587 4.99 12.77 3.81
N ILE A 588 5.84 12.95 2.79
CA ILE A 588 6.60 11.87 2.16
C ILE A 588 8.06 12.02 2.60
N VAL A 589 8.45 11.22 3.59
CA VAL A 589 9.69 11.44 4.33
C VAL A 589 10.57 10.20 4.32
N ASN A 590 11.82 10.39 3.91
CA ASN A 590 12.89 9.42 4.04
C ASN A 590 13.99 10.00 4.90
N LYS A 591 14.26 9.35 6.04
CA LYS A 591 15.26 9.83 7.00
C LYS A 591 16.24 8.74 7.38
N SER A 592 17.52 8.98 7.07
CA SER A 592 18.61 8.24 7.69
C SER A 592 19.19 9.07 8.84
N ALA A 593 18.79 8.74 10.08
CA ALA A 593 19.19 9.49 11.26
C ALA A 593 20.53 9.02 11.85
N SER A 594 21.03 7.84 11.45
CA SER A 594 22.30 7.32 11.97
C SER A 594 23.46 8.14 11.44
N ALA A 595 24.15 8.85 12.33
CA ALA A 595 25.31 9.71 12.03
C ALA A 595 26.43 8.99 11.26
N TRP A 596 26.48 7.66 11.34
CA TRP A 596 27.54 6.84 10.76
C TRP A 596 27.11 6.00 9.57
N SER A 597 25.81 5.96 9.25
CA SER A 597 25.32 5.15 8.14
C SER A 597 25.66 5.80 6.80
N ILE A 598 26.23 5.01 5.90
CA ILE A 598 26.34 5.35 4.48
C ILE A 598 25.11 4.74 3.81
N SER A 599 24.08 5.55 3.58
CA SER A 599 22.79 5.05 3.10
C SER A 599 22.33 5.79 1.87
N ASN A 600 21.81 5.04 0.92
CA ASN A 600 21.24 5.53 -0.32
C ASN A 600 19.79 5.97 -0.03
N VAL A 601 19.54 7.27 0.13
CA VAL A 601 18.22 7.81 0.56
C VAL A 601 17.49 8.45 -0.62
N TYR A 602 16.40 7.82 -1.09
CA TYR A 602 15.68 8.25 -2.30
C TYR A 602 14.16 8.31 -2.10
N ASN A 603 13.52 9.43 -2.41
CA ASN A 603 12.09 9.42 -2.79
C ASN A 603 12.01 9.42 -4.31
N ILE A 604 11.31 8.45 -4.90
CA ILE A 604 11.09 8.35 -6.35
C ILE A 604 9.60 8.24 -6.58
N LEU A 605 8.97 9.34 -6.97
CA LEU A 605 7.53 9.47 -7.15
C LEU A 605 7.25 9.68 -8.63
N LYS A 606 6.80 8.63 -9.31
CA LYS A 606 6.41 8.69 -10.72
C LYS A 606 4.89 8.57 -10.83
N PHE A 607 4.28 9.64 -11.33
CA PHE A 607 2.85 9.75 -11.58
C PHE A 607 2.63 9.78 -13.10
N ASN A 608 2.20 8.66 -13.67
CA ASN A 608 1.91 8.59 -15.11
C ASN A 608 0.55 9.22 -15.47
N GLY A 609 -0.35 9.36 -14.50
CA GLY A 609 -1.60 10.13 -14.65
C GLY A 609 -1.58 11.44 -13.86
N ASP A 610 -2.76 12.06 -13.74
CA ASP A 610 -2.89 13.35 -13.05
C ASP A 610 -2.77 13.20 -11.53
N VAL A 611 -2.23 14.23 -10.87
CA VAL A 611 -2.19 14.34 -9.41
C VAL A 611 -3.15 15.43 -8.97
N SER A 612 -4.03 15.08 -8.02
CA SER A 612 -5.04 15.98 -7.46
C SER A 612 -5.06 15.95 -5.94
N PHE A 613 -5.53 17.05 -5.36
CA PHE A 613 -5.70 17.22 -3.92
C PHE A 613 -7.15 17.57 -3.63
N GLU A 614 -7.70 17.05 -2.53
CA GLU A 614 -8.93 17.59 -1.97
C GLU A 614 -8.71 19.06 -1.55
N ASN A 615 -9.77 19.86 -1.58
CA ASN A 615 -9.65 21.30 -1.40
C ASN A 615 -8.87 21.67 -0.11
N GLY A 616 -7.83 22.49 -0.27
CA GLY A 616 -6.96 22.94 0.82
C GLY A 616 -5.92 21.92 1.29
N LYS A 617 -5.82 20.73 0.66
CA LYS A 617 -4.80 19.73 0.99
C LYS A 617 -3.53 19.91 0.18
N LYS A 618 -2.40 19.46 0.73
CA LYS A 618 -1.07 19.61 0.11
C LYS A 618 -0.09 18.51 0.49
N ILE A 619 1.04 18.48 -0.19
CA ILE A 619 2.21 17.76 0.30
C ILE A 619 2.92 18.68 1.29
N ILE A 620 2.87 18.37 2.58
CA ILE A 620 3.52 19.20 3.62
C ILE A 620 5.03 19.22 3.37
N GLU A 621 5.59 18.05 3.12
CA GLU A 621 7.02 17.85 3.08
C GLU A 621 7.38 16.71 2.13
N ILE A 622 8.39 16.96 1.29
CA ILE A 622 9.11 15.93 0.55
C ILE A 622 10.57 16.02 0.97
N THR A 623 10.98 15.11 1.84
CA THR A 623 12.33 15.14 2.42
C THR A 623 13.01 13.80 2.20
N ALA A 624 14.18 13.85 1.58
CA ALA A 624 15.19 12.79 1.63
C ALA A 624 16.36 13.38 2.42
N SER A 625 16.54 12.92 3.66
CA SER A 625 17.57 13.41 4.57
C SER A 625 18.58 12.31 4.87
N GLY A 626 19.80 12.50 4.37
CA GLY A 626 20.95 11.67 4.63
C GLY A 626 21.63 12.01 5.94
N SER A 627 22.50 11.11 6.40
CA SER A 627 23.34 11.32 7.56
C SER A 627 24.42 12.38 7.29
N TRP A 628 25.06 12.88 8.34
CA TRP A 628 26.27 13.70 8.19
C TRP A 628 27.39 12.95 7.45
N GLN A 629 27.51 11.63 7.63
CA GLN A 629 28.49 10.81 6.90
C GLN A 629 28.18 10.71 5.40
N ASN A 630 26.90 10.59 5.02
CA ASN A 630 26.49 10.67 3.60
C ASN A 630 26.99 11.98 2.99
N PHE A 631 26.83 13.06 3.74
CA PHE A 631 27.32 14.37 3.34
C PHE A 631 28.86 14.38 3.16
N VAL A 632 29.63 13.89 4.14
CA VAL A 632 31.12 13.83 4.06
C VAL A 632 31.59 12.96 2.89
N ASN A 633 30.88 11.86 2.60
CA ASN A 633 31.22 10.93 1.53
C ASN A 633 30.66 11.33 0.15
N GLY A 634 29.99 12.48 0.03
CA GLY A 634 29.44 12.96 -1.23
C GLY A 634 28.28 12.11 -1.78
N ILE A 635 27.54 11.41 -0.92
CA ILE A 635 26.37 10.61 -1.31
C ILE A 635 25.12 11.47 -1.13
N PRO A 636 24.54 11.98 -2.24
CA PRO A 636 23.39 12.85 -2.14
C PRO A 636 22.16 12.06 -1.70
N SER A 637 21.34 12.69 -0.87
CA SER A 637 19.94 12.27 -0.72
C SER A 637 19.16 12.84 -1.90
N ILE A 638 18.23 12.06 -2.46
CA ILE A 638 17.61 12.40 -3.75
C ILE A 638 16.09 12.34 -3.63
N ASN A 639 15.41 13.37 -4.11
CA ASN A 639 13.97 13.35 -4.36
C ASN A 639 13.73 13.49 -5.86
N ILE A 640 12.95 12.58 -6.46
CA ILE A 640 12.59 12.57 -7.87
C ILE A 640 11.07 12.59 -7.93
N LEU A 641 10.50 13.62 -8.54
CA LEU A 641 9.08 13.79 -8.79
C LEU A 641 8.85 13.91 -10.29
N SER A 642 8.36 12.83 -10.89
CA SER A 642 8.07 12.70 -12.32
C SER A 642 6.56 12.79 -12.54
N PHE A 643 6.09 13.84 -13.20
CA PHE A 643 4.67 14.09 -13.51
C PHE A 643 4.43 13.94 -15.01
N GLU A 644 3.99 12.76 -15.45
CA GLU A 644 3.77 12.46 -16.87
C GLU A 644 2.35 12.79 -17.36
N GLY A 645 1.43 13.10 -16.43
CA GLY A 645 0.06 13.48 -16.75
C GLY A 645 0.00 14.62 -17.77
N THR A 646 -0.89 14.50 -18.76
CA THR A 646 -1.02 15.46 -19.85
C THR A 646 -1.81 16.70 -19.46
N ASN A 647 -2.68 16.61 -18.44
CA ASN A 647 -3.51 17.73 -18.02
C ASN A 647 -2.73 18.68 -17.12
N SER A 648 -3.21 19.94 -17.05
CA SER A 648 -2.61 20.94 -16.17
C SER A 648 -2.91 20.58 -14.71
N GLN A 649 -1.88 20.28 -13.95
CA GLN A 649 -1.99 19.88 -12.54
C GLN A 649 -1.67 21.07 -11.63
N ASN A 650 -2.35 21.18 -10.49
CA ASN A 650 -2.04 22.19 -9.46
C ASN A 650 -1.57 21.47 -8.21
N ILE A 651 -0.31 21.66 -7.83
CA ILE A 651 0.29 21.00 -6.67
C ILE A 651 0.85 22.07 -5.74
N THR A 652 0.50 21.93 -4.46
CA THR A 652 1.09 22.74 -3.38
C THR A 652 2.04 21.88 -2.57
N VAL A 653 3.26 22.39 -2.36
CA VAL A 653 4.28 21.81 -1.49
C VAL A 653 4.63 22.83 -0.40
N GLY A 654 4.79 22.40 0.85
CA GLY A 654 5.19 23.29 1.94
C GLY A 654 6.60 23.85 1.71
N ASP A 655 7.61 22.99 1.71
CA ASP A 655 9.02 23.33 1.52
C ASP A 655 9.67 22.43 0.46
N ILE A 656 10.57 23.01 -0.35
CA ILE A 656 11.59 22.23 -1.06
C ILE A 656 12.91 22.47 -0.34
N ASN A 657 13.43 21.43 0.32
CA ASN A 657 14.65 21.46 1.16
C ASN A 657 14.55 22.46 2.34
N LYS A 658 13.81 22.13 3.40
CA LYS A 658 13.62 23.00 4.56
C LYS A 658 14.93 23.29 5.35
N GLY A 659 15.61 24.40 5.05
CA GLY A 659 16.50 25.18 5.95
C GLY A 659 17.63 24.53 6.75
N ALA A 660 17.98 23.25 6.57
CA ALA A 660 18.99 22.55 7.38
C ALA A 660 20.30 22.24 6.61
N ASP A 661 21.36 21.92 7.35
CA ASP A 661 22.74 21.72 6.86
C ASP A 661 22.94 20.60 5.81
N ASN A 662 21.94 19.77 5.55
CA ASN A 662 22.01 18.58 4.69
C ASN A 662 20.89 18.57 3.63
N THR A 663 20.89 19.53 2.71
CA THR A 663 19.94 19.53 1.58
C THR A 663 20.33 18.47 0.55
N GLY A 664 19.34 17.70 0.09
CA GLY A 664 19.51 16.70 -0.98
C GLY A 664 19.31 17.31 -2.37
N ASN A 665 19.52 16.50 -3.40
CA ASN A 665 19.15 16.87 -4.77
C ASN A 665 17.64 16.65 -4.96
N ASN A 666 16.94 17.63 -5.52
CA ASN A 666 15.54 17.50 -5.91
C ASN A 666 15.42 17.58 -7.42
N TYR A 667 14.65 16.69 -8.03
CA TYR A 667 14.37 16.65 -9.46
C TYR A 667 12.86 16.65 -9.64
N ILE A 668 12.32 17.67 -10.28
CA ILE A 668 10.89 17.86 -10.53
C ILE A 668 10.70 18.15 -12.01
N GLY A 669 9.94 17.31 -12.71
CA GLY A 669 9.69 17.44 -14.14
C GLY A 669 8.83 16.28 -14.67
N LYS A 670 8.89 16.04 -15.98
CA LYS A 670 8.31 14.86 -16.64
C LYS A 670 9.38 14.08 -17.39
N ASN A 671 9.15 12.80 -17.66
CA ASN A 671 10.06 11.89 -18.36
C ASN A 671 11.46 11.81 -17.72
N ILE A 672 11.56 12.01 -16.41
CA ILE A 672 12.86 12.06 -15.71
C ILE A 672 13.23 10.74 -15.05
N THR A 673 12.42 9.69 -15.21
CA THR A 673 12.62 8.37 -14.61
C THR A 673 12.75 7.25 -15.64
N THR A 674 13.49 6.19 -15.29
CA THR A 674 13.61 4.95 -16.08
C THR A 674 13.62 3.73 -15.17
N GLY A 675 13.31 2.56 -15.72
CA GLY A 675 13.11 1.32 -14.98
C GLY A 675 11.69 1.19 -14.40
N SER A 676 11.51 0.24 -13.49
CA SER A 676 10.24 -0.05 -12.80
C SER A 676 10.51 -0.70 -11.43
N GLU A 677 9.51 -0.67 -10.55
CA GLU A 677 9.60 -1.19 -9.18
C GLU A 677 10.90 -0.74 -8.46
N LYS A 678 11.61 -1.66 -7.80
CA LYS A 678 12.87 -1.39 -7.09
C LYS A 678 14.00 -0.83 -7.97
N ASN A 679 13.90 -0.98 -9.30
CA ASN A 679 14.88 -0.51 -10.27
C ASN A 679 14.55 0.87 -10.84
N LEU A 680 13.41 1.45 -10.45
CA LEU A 680 13.04 2.81 -10.86
C LEU A 680 14.12 3.80 -10.36
N LYS A 681 14.63 4.64 -11.27
CA LYS A 681 15.72 5.57 -11.01
C LYS A 681 15.60 6.82 -11.89
N LEU A 682 16.40 7.85 -11.59
CA LEU A 682 16.58 9.02 -12.47
C LEU A 682 17.16 8.56 -13.82
N ILE A 683 16.75 9.19 -14.92
CA ILE A 683 17.44 9.00 -16.21
C ILE A 683 18.88 9.52 -16.14
N ASP A 684 19.77 8.86 -16.88
CA ASP A 684 21.15 9.31 -16.99
C ASP A 684 21.19 10.68 -17.70
N ASN A 685 22.12 11.56 -17.29
CA ASN A 685 22.31 12.90 -17.87
C ASN A 685 21.13 13.89 -17.73
N PHE A 686 20.11 13.63 -16.90
CA PHE A 686 19.05 14.63 -16.64
C PHE A 686 19.64 15.96 -16.15
N ALA A 687 20.58 15.89 -15.20
CA ALA A 687 21.17 17.08 -14.57
C ALA A 687 21.91 18.01 -15.56
N THR A 688 22.36 17.51 -16.71
CA THR A 688 22.99 18.34 -17.75
C THR A 688 21.99 18.88 -18.76
N ASN A 689 20.82 18.24 -18.90
CA ASN A 689 19.77 18.60 -19.88
C ASN A 689 18.47 19.10 -19.20
N TRP A 690 18.54 19.44 -17.92
CA TRP A 690 17.38 19.70 -17.05
C TRP A 690 16.43 20.79 -17.56
N SER A 691 16.93 21.72 -18.39
CA SER A 691 16.16 22.82 -18.97
C SER A 691 15.49 22.50 -20.31
N ASN A 692 15.66 21.29 -20.85
CA ASN A 692 15.01 20.89 -22.10
C ASN A 692 13.47 20.88 -21.92
N ALA A 693 12.75 21.37 -22.93
CA ALA A 693 11.29 21.41 -22.96
C ALA A 693 10.65 20.01 -22.88
N GLU A 694 11.37 18.96 -23.30
CA GLU A 694 10.90 17.57 -23.19
C GLU A 694 10.67 17.11 -21.74
N TYR A 695 11.36 17.75 -20.77
CA TYR A 695 11.23 17.45 -19.34
C TYR A 695 10.30 18.41 -18.60
N GLN A 696 9.71 19.39 -19.29
CA GLN A 696 8.79 20.35 -18.68
C GLN A 696 7.43 19.71 -18.39
N ALA A 697 7.13 19.51 -17.10
CA ALA A 697 5.83 19.01 -16.67
C ALA A 697 4.73 20.05 -16.89
N ASN A 698 3.51 19.62 -17.27
CA ASN A 698 2.32 20.48 -17.33
C ASN A 698 1.77 20.74 -15.92
N LEU A 699 2.61 21.36 -15.09
CA LEU A 699 2.42 21.49 -13.65
C LEU A 699 2.48 22.96 -13.23
N ASN A 700 1.48 23.38 -12.47
CA ASN A 700 1.47 24.62 -11.71
C ASN A 700 1.88 24.29 -10.26
N LEU A 701 3.16 24.51 -9.95
CA LEU A 701 3.75 24.20 -8.65
C LEU A 701 3.68 25.44 -7.74
N THR A 702 3.06 25.30 -6.57
CA THR A 702 3.12 26.30 -5.50
C THR A 702 4.00 25.81 -4.36
N VAL A 703 5.03 26.58 -4.00
CA VAL A 703 5.92 26.32 -2.86
C VAL A 703 5.70 27.41 -1.81
N GLU A 704 5.00 27.05 -0.72
CA GLU A 704 4.47 28.03 0.24
C GLU A 704 5.56 28.72 1.07
N ASN A 705 6.56 27.98 1.54
CA ASN A 705 7.58 28.52 2.44
C ASN A 705 8.81 29.00 1.67
N GLY A 706 9.36 28.15 0.80
CA GLY A 706 10.48 28.51 -0.06
C GLY A 706 11.18 27.31 -0.72
N ILE A 707 12.03 27.65 -1.68
CA ILE A 707 12.96 26.74 -2.34
C ILE A 707 14.35 27.05 -1.80
N PHE A 708 14.94 26.12 -1.07
CA PHE A 708 16.24 26.32 -0.44
C PHE A 708 17.26 25.26 -0.88
N THR A 709 18.53 25.62 -0.89
CA THR A 709 19.62 24.65 -1.04
C THR A 709 20.85 25.18 -0.31
N ASN A 710 21.49 24.34 0.50
CA ASN A 710 22.77 24.62 1.15
C ASN A 710 23.91 23.90 0.40
N LYS A 711 23.66 22.64 0.04
CA LYS A 711 24.55 21.76 -0.74
C LYS A 711 23.69 20.86 -1.64
N GLY A 712 24.19 20.46 -2.80
CA GLY A 712 23.39 19.76 -3.79
C GLY A 712 22.58 20.70 -4.68
N ALA A 713 21.59 20.17 -5.39
CA ALA A 713 20.90 20.93 -6.43
C ALA A 713 19.39 20.63 -6.52
N ASN A 714 18.59 21.68 -6.69
CA ASN A 714 17.19 21.60 -7.08
C ASN A 714 17.11 21.78 -8.60
N TYR A 715 16.48 20.85 -9.31
CA TYR A 715 16.18 20.91 -10.73
C TYR A 715 14.67 20.88 -10.89
N ILE A 716 14.06 22.02 -11.22
CA ILE A 716 12.61 22.18 -11.30
C ILE A 716 12.28 22.61 -12.73
N ASN A 717 11.58 21.78 -13.48
CA ASN A 717 11.15 22.06 -14.84
C ASN A 717 9.63 21.86 -14.96
N VAL A 718 8.89 22.95 -14.78
CA VAL A 718 7.42 22.96 -14.65
C VAL A 718 6.82 24.01 -15.58
N LYS A 719 5.49 24.07 -15.69
CA LYS A 719 4.81 25.07 -16.50
C LYS A 719 4.69 26.40 -15.77
N GLN A 720 4.28 26.36 -14.50
CA GLN A 720 4.18 27.56 -13.67
C GLN A 720 4.77 27.29 -12.30
N LEU A 721 5.47 28.29 -11.76
CA LEU A 721 5.99 28.26 -10.40
C LEU A 721 5.47 29.47 -9.61
N THR A 722 4.86 29.20 -8.47
CA THR A 722 4.62 30.20 -7.43
C THR A 722 5.50 29.84 -6.25
N ALA A 723 6.41 30.72 -5.83
CA ALA A 723 7.31 30.45 -4.71
C ALA A 723 7.39 31.64 -3.75
N ASN A 724 7.50 31.39 -2.45
CA ASN A 724 7.69 32.48 -1.51
C ASN A 724 9.12 33.01 -1.50
N THR A 725 10.14 32.15 -1.36
CA THR A 725 11.55 32.57 -1.46
C THR A 725 12.36 31.56 -2.27
N ILE A 726 13.49 32.00 -2.85
CA ILE A 726 14.45 31.13 -3.53
C ILE A 726 15.85 31.45 -3.00
N THR A 727 16.49 30.49 -2.33
CA THR A 727 17.75 30.72 -1.63
C THR A 727 18.76 29.62 -1.93
N ALA A 728 19.98 29.98 -2.35
CA ALA A 728 21.09 29.05 -2.52
C ALA A 728 22.32 29.45 -1.67
N ASN A 729 22.52 28.73 -0.58
CA ASN A 729 23.62 28.89 0.37
C ASN A 729 24.75 27.86 0.15
N GLY A 730 25.33 27.81 -1.04
CA GLY A 730 26.40 26.87 -1.43
C GLY A 730 25.94 25.78 -2.41
N GLY A 731 24.64 25.53 -2.51
CA GLY A 731 24.03 24.62 -3.50
C GLY A 731 23.60 25.34 -4.78
N SER A 732 22.80 24.67 -5.61
CA SER A 732 22.24 25.24 -6.85
C SER A 732 20.72 25.08 -6.96
N ASN A 733 20.00 26.16 -7.26
CA ASN A 733 18.60 26.11 -7.68
C ASN A 733 18.54 26.33 -9.20
N ASN A 734 18.10 25.32 -9.94
CA ASN A 734 18.00 25.31 -11.40
C ASN A 734 16.52 25.18 -11.77
N ILE A 735 15.90 26.29 -12.19
CA ILE A 735 14.45 26.41 -12.35
C ILE A 735 14.13 26.84 -13.78
N VAL A 736 13.27 26.08 -14.46
CA VAL A 736 12.68 26.39 -15.75
C VAL A 736 11.17 26.39 -15.61
N THR A 737 10.54 27.41 -16.19
CA THR A 737 9.10 27.61 -16.16
C THR A 737 8.60 28.27 -17.44
N ASP A 738 7.29 28.31 -17.67
CA ASP A 738 6.70 29.28 -18.59
C ASP A 738 6.43 30.60 -17.86
N ASN A 739 5.84 30.55 -16.66
CA ASN A 739 5.54 31.72 -15.83
C ASN A 739 6.00 31.52 -14.39
N SER A 740 6.53 32.57 -13.75
CA SER A 740 6.87 32.54 -12.33
C SER A 740 6.31 33.72 -11.55
N ASP A 741 5.76 33.45 -10.38
CA ASP A 741 5.40 34.44 -9.37
C ASP A 741 6.17 34.17 -8.06
N ILE A 742 7.18 34.99 -7.79
CA ILE A 742 8.07 34.85 -6.63
C ILE A 742 7.71 35.94 -5.63
N LYS A 743 7.02 35.58 -4.55
CA LYS A 743 6.43 36.54 -3.59
C LYS A 743 7.46 37.23 -2.69
N GLY A 744 8.65 36.67 -2.57
CA GLY A 744 9.71 37.14 -1.68
C GLY A 744 11.07 37.20 -2.38
N ASN A 745 12.13 37.02 -1.60
CA ASN A 745 13.50 37.29 -2.07
C ASN A 745 14.09 36.12 -2.86
N ILE A 746 14.98 36.47 -3.79
CA ILE A 746 15.93 35.55 -4.42
C ILE A 746 17.32 35.87 -3.88
N SER A 747 17.98 34.91 -3.23
CA SER A 747 19.25 35.17 -2.55
C SER A 747 20.29 34.07 -2.73
N THR A 748 21.57 34.46 -2.77
CA THR A 748 22.69 33.51 -2.75
C THR A 748 23.76 33.87 -1.74
N SER A 749 24.39 32.83 -1.17
CA SER A 749 25.60 32.89 -0.37
C SER A 749 26.48 31.72 -0.79
N SER A 750 27.48 31.96 -1.64
CA SER A 750 28.33 30.96 -2.32
C SER A 750 27.64 29.96 -3.27
N GLY A 751 26.31 29.93 -3.32
CA GLY A 751 25.53 29.06 -4.21
C GLY A 751 25.12 29.72 -5.53
N THR A 752 24.29 29.02 -6.31
CA THR A 752 23.76 29.51 -7.59
C THR A 752 22.23 29.42 -7.65
N ASN A 753 21.56 30.47 -8.12
CA ASN A 753 20.17 30.42 -8.56
C ASN A 753 20.14 30.68 -10.07
N THR A 754 19.54 29.78 -10.84
CA THR A 754 19.31 29.92 -12.28
C THR A 754 17.81 29.77 -12.52
N ILE A 755 17.14 30.82 -12.97
CA ILE A 755 15.69 30.86 -13.22
C ILE A 755 15.47 31.27 -14.67
N ILE A 756 14.77 30.43 -15.43
CA ILE A 756 14.50 30.62 -16.86
C ILE A 756 13.00 30.58 -17.09
N ALA A 757 12.44 31.61 -17.72
CA ALA A 757 11.08 31.59 -18.27
C ALA A 757 11.14 31.48 -19.80
N ASN A 758 10.61 30.38 -20.33
CA ASN A 758 10.67 30.07 -21.76
C ASN A 758 9.55 30.72 -22.56
N ASN A 759 8.32 30.71 -22.05
CA ASN A 759 7.13 31.15 -22.81
C ASN A 759 6.40 32.37 -22.19
N GLY A 760 6.68 32.75 -20.95
CA GLY A 760 5.95 33.81 -20.26
C GLY A 760 6.82 34.70 -19.40
N GLY A 761 6.19 35.39 -18.45
CA GLY A 761 6.82 36.40 -17.60
C GLY A 761 7.31 35.87 -16.25
N ILE A 762 8.12 36.69 -15.58
CA ILE A 762 8.53 36.46 -14.19
C ILE A 762 8.16 37.71 -13.39
N THR A 763 7.46 37.52 -12.27
CA THR A 763 7.21 38.57 -11.28
C THR A 763 7.95 38.22 -9.99
N ILE A 764 8.70 39.17 -9.44
CA ILE A 764 9.44 39.03 -8.19
C ILE A 764 9.03 40.18 -7.28
N ALA A 765 8.30 39.88 -6.21
CA ALA A 765 7.85 40.90 -5.26
C ALA A 765 8.92 41.28 -4.21
N GLY A 766 9.91 40.41 -3.98
CA GLY A 766 11.05 40.69 -3.09
C GLY A 766 12.29 41.22 -3.82
N GLY A 767 13.40 41.33 -3.08
CA GLY A 767 14.70 41.72 -3.61
C GLY A 767 15.52 40.56 -4.18
N ILE A 768 16.56 40.90 -4.95
CA ILE A 768 17.55 39.97 -5.48
C ILE A 768 18.88 40.29 -4.81
N SER A 769 19.50 39.31 -4.14
CA SER A 769 20.76 39.53 -3.43
C SER A 769 21.81 38.44 -3.66
N ALA A 770 23.08 38.84 -3.74
CA ALA A 770 24.22 37.92 -3.81
C ALA A 770 25.29 38.28 -2.76
N SER A 771 25.78 37.27 -2.05
CA SER A 771 26.85 37.35 -1.05
C SER A 771 27.85 36.21 -1.24
N SER A 772 28.58 36.26 -2.36
CA SER A 772 29.56 35.34 -2.96
C SER A 772 29.01 34.30 -3.94
N GLY A 773 27.69 34.26 -4.15
CA GLY A 773 27.03 33.36 -5.09
C GLY A 773 26.64 34.02 -6.42
N THR A 774 25.89 33.30 -7.25
CA THR A 774 25.39 33.79 -8.54
C THR A 774 23.88 33.67 -8.66
N ASN A 775 23.18 34.76 -8.96
CA ASN A 775 21.80 34.73 -9.43
C ASN A 775 21.78 34.97 -10.95
N THR A 776 21.12 34.11 -11.71
CA THR A 776 20.87 34.26 -13.15
C THR A 776 19.37 34.14 -13.38
N ILE A 777 18.74 35.20 -13.89
CA ILE A 777 17.31 35.26 -14.17
C ILE A 777 17.15 35.63 -15.64
N THR A 778 16.50 34.78 -16.42
CA THR A 778 16.35 34.95 -17.88
C THR A 778 14.91 34.78 -18.31
N VAL A 779 14.43 35.70 -19.14
CA VAL A 779 13.16 35.59 -19.87
C VAL A 779 13.48 35.54 -21.37
N ASN A 780 13.15 34.42 -22.01
CA ASN A 780 13.54 34.15 -23.40
C ASN A 780 12.51 34.63 -24.43
N ASN A 781 11.22 34.66 -24.06
CA ASN A 781 10.15 34.97 -25.00
C ASN A 781 10.12 36.46 -25.38
N THR A 782 9.80 36.72 -26.65
CA THR A 782 9.60 38.05 -27.19
C THR A 782 8.43 38.72 -26.47
N ASP A 783 8.58 39.99 -26.12
CA ASP A 783 7.56 40.84 -25.47
C ASP A 783 7.10 40.36 -24.07
N SER A 784 7.69 39.30 -23.52
CA SER A 784 7.45 38.91 -22.12
C SER A 784 8.10 39.88 -21.14
N THR A 785 7.52 40.00 -19.95
CA THR A 785 7.96 40.95 -18.92
C THR A 785 8.60 40.24 -17.74
N LEU A 786 9.75 40.75 -17.30
CA LEU A 786 10.37 40.46 -16.01
C LEU A 786 10.14 41.66 -15.09
N ALA A 787 9.24 41.53 -14.11
CA ALA A 787 8.90 42.56 -13.14
C ALA A 787 9.57 42.28 -11.79
N ILE A 788 10.26 43.27 -11.21
CA ILE A 788 10.97 43.18 -9.93
C ILE A 788 10.52 44.35 -9.04
N ASN A 789 9.83 44.04 -7.93
CA ASN A 789 9.40 45.00 -6.90
C ASN A 789 10.35 45.01 -5.69
N GLY A 790 11.65 44.99 -6.00
CA GLY A 790 12.73 44.69 -5.09
C GLY A 790 13.95 45.58 -5.27
N SER A 791 14.81 45.61 -4.26
CA SER A 791 16.19 46.07 -4.45
C SER A 791 17.02 44.96 -5.08
N ILE A 792 18.01 45.32 -5.89
CA ILE A 792 19.01 44.40 -6.43
C ILE A 792 20.33 44.74 -5.75
N THR A 793 20.79 43.89 -4.84
CA THR A 793 21.99 44.16 -4.04
C THR A 793 23.03 43.08 -4.21
N ASN A 794 24.30 43.46 -4.15
CA ASN A 794 25.39 42.52 -4.28
C ASN A 794 26.58 42.95 -3.42
N ASN A 795 26.91 42.13 -2.43
CA ASN A 795 28.09 42.35 -1.58
C ASN A 795 29.30 41.56 -2.10
N ALA A 796 29.04 40.41 -2.72
CA ALA A 796 30.03 39.59 -3.40
C ALA A 796 29.29 38.66 -4.38
N GLY A 797 29.92 38.27 -5.48
CA GLY A 797 29.32 37.38 -6.48
C GLY A 797 28.62 38.15 -7.61
N THR A 798 27.61 37.55 -8.24
CA THR A 798 27.01 38.06 -9.48
C THR A 798 25.49 37.99 -9.49
N ASN A 799 24.81 39.05 -9.89
CA ASN A 799 23.41 39.01 -10.34
C ASN A 799 23.38 39.28 -11.84
N THR A 800 22.83 38.36 -12.63
CA THR A 800 22.62 38.48 -14.08
C THR A 800 21.13 38.40 -14.37
N ILE A 801 20.57 39.47 -14.92
CA ILE A 801 19.13 39.63 -15.14
C ILE A 801 18.92 39.96 -16.62
N LYS A 802 18.24 39.09 -17.35
CA LYS A 802 18.15 39.15 -18.81
C LYS A 802 16.73 39.00 -19.31
N ALA A 803 16.33 39.88 -20.23
CA ALA A 803 15.17 39.73 -21.08
C ALA A 803 15.52 40.27 -22.48
N GLU A 804 16.46 39.61 -23.16
CA GLU A 804 17.10 40.12 -24.39
C GLU A 804 16.08 40.47 -25.49
N ASN A 805 14.94 39.77 -25.54
CA ASN A 805 13.83 40.04 -26.47
C ASN A 805 12.57 40.62 -25.79
N GLY A 806 12.64 40.93 -24.49
CA GLY A 806 11.50 41.30 -23.65
C GLY A 806 11.71 42.58 -22.86
N THR A 807 10.85 42.81 -21.87
CA THR A 807 10.88 44.02 -21.04
C THR A 807 11.32 43.68 -19.61
N ILE A 808 12.24 44.45 -19.04
CA ILE A 808 12.54 44.43 -17.60
C ILE A 808 11.92 45.67 -16.96
N THR A 809 11.14 45.48 -15.91
CA THR A 809 10.58 46.54 -15.06
C THR A 809 11.06 46.35 -13.63
N ILE A 810 11.87 47.27 -13.10
CA ILE A 810 12.33 47.26 -11.72
C ILE A 810 11.73 48.49 -11.03
N THR A 811 10.72 48.29 -10.20
CA THR A 811 9.96 49.39 -9.58
C THR A 811 9.85 49.15 -8.09
N LYS A 812 10.51 49.97 -7.28
CA LYS A 812 10.32 49.95 -5.83
C LYS A 812 10.59 51.34 -5.25
N THR A 813 9.57 51.98 -4.70
CA THR A 813 9.73 53.20 -3.91
C THR A 813 10.69 52.91 -2.74
N GLY A 814 11.82 53.61 -2.67
CA GLY A 814 12.86 53.32 -1.67
C GLY A 814 13.87 52.23 -2.08
N GLY A 815 13.69 51.57 -3.23
CA GLY A 815 14.57 50.52 -3.73
C GLY A 815 15.94 51.03 -4.18
N LYS A 816 16.88 50.11 -4.38
CA LYS A 816 18.21 50.42 -4.92
C LYS A 816 18.77 49.30 -5.79
N ILE A 817 19.62 49.65 -6.75
CA ILE A 817 20.52 48.73 -7.45
C ILE A 817 21.92 49.00 -6.94
N GLU A 818 22.51 48.07 -6.21
CA GLU A 818 23.75 48.31 -5.46
C GLU A 818 24.75 47.17 -5.60
N THR A 819 26.00 47.53 -5.85
CA THR A 819 27.17 46.66 -5.60
C THR A 819 28.03 47.32 -4.53
N SER A 820 28.16 46.68 -3.36
CA SER A 820 28.88 47.24 -2.21
C SER A 820 29.55 46.13 -1.41
N GLY A 821 30.88 46.00 -1.49
CA GLY A 821 31.54 44.93 -0.75
C GLY A 821 33.04 44.77 -0.99
N GLY A 822 33.61 43.83 -0.23
CA GLY A 822 35.05 43.53 -0.17
C GLY A 822 35.52 42.44 -1.14
N TRP A 823 34.69 42.01 -2.08
CA TRP A 823 35.04 41.04 -3.12
C TRP A 823 34.48 41.49 -4.47
N VAL A 824 34.67 40.72 -5.54
CA VAL A 824 34.06 41.00 -6.85
C VAL A 824 32.53 40.92 -6.72
N ALA A 825 31.84 42.02 -6.95
CA ALA A 825 30.38 42.15 -6.88
C ALA A 825 29.87 42.76 -8.19
N THR A 826 29.06 42.02 -8.95
CA THR A 826 28.57 42.46 -10.26
C THR A 826 27.05 42.35 -10.36
N ASN A 827 26.39 43.41 -10.81
CA ASN A 827 25.01 43.36 -11.30
C ASN A 827 25.03 43.60 -12.82
N THR A 828 24.44 42.69 -13.59
CA THR A 828 24.27 42.82 -15.04
C THR A 828 22.79 42.75 -15.37
N ILE A 829 22.24 43.80 -15.97
CA ILE A 829 20.84 43.93 -16.36
C ILE A 829 20.81 44.21 -17.85
N THR A 830 20.16 43.34 -18.64
CA THR A 830 20.10 43.50 -20.10
C THR A 830 18.70 43.15 -20.61
N ALA A 831 18.10 44.05 -21.38
CA ALA A 831 16.82 43.77 -22.03
C ALA A 831 16.63 44.58 -23.32
N LYS A 832 15.64 44.16 -24.12
CA LYS A 832 15.11 44.96 -25.24
C LYS A 832 14.62 46.30 -24.73
N ASN A 833 13.71 46.23 -23.74
CA ASN A 833 13.15 47.41 -23.08
C ASN A 833 13.45 47.39 -21.57
N ILE A 834 13.84 48.52 -20.97
CA ILE A 834 14.07 48.66 -19.53
C ILE A 834 13.25 49.81 -18.96
N THR A 835 12.57 49.56 -17.83
CA THR A 835 12.06 50.60 -16.94
C THR A 835 12.62 50.36 -15.54
N ILE A 836 13.38 51.31 -15.00
CA ILE A 836 13.93 51.27 -13.64
C ILE A 836 13.41 52.49 -12.90
N ASP A 837 12.75 52.29 -11.76
CA ASP A 837 12.30 53.34 -10.86
C ASP A 837 12.70 52.95 -9.42
N VAL A 838 13.85 53.48 -9.01
CA VAL A 838 14.51 53.19 -7.73
C VAL A 838 15.19 54.45 -7.19
N ASN A 839 15.50 54.51 -5.90
CA ASN A 839 16.15 55.71 -5.34
C ASN A 839 17.57 55.91 -5.88
N SER A 840 18.33 54.82 -6.08
CA SER A 840 19.72 54.91 -6.52
C SER A 840 20.23 53.68 -7.27
N ILE A 841 21.18 53.93 -8.17
CA ILE A 841 22.08 52.93 -8.77
C ILE A 841 23.49 53.26 -8.26
N THR A 842 24.01 52.39 -7.39
CA THR A 842 25.22 52.68 -6.60
C THR A 842 26.27 51.59 -6.79
N ALA A 843 27.50 51.97 -7.16
CA ALA A 843 28.66 51.09 -7.17
C ALA A 843 29.69 51.62 -6.18
N VAL A 844 29.92 50.88 -5.10
CA VAL A 844 30.85 51.24 -4.02
C VAL A 844 31.89 50.15 -3.87
N TYR A 845 33.14 50.59 -3.78
CA TYR A 845 34.30 49.75 -3.57
C TYR A 845 34.87 49.96 -2.17
N THR A 846 34.99 48.91 -1.35
CA THR A 846 35.38 49.07 0.07
C THR A 846 36.78 48.58 0.42
N ASN A 847 37.50 47.83 -0.45
CA ASN A 847 38.85 47.32 -0.16
C ASN A 847 39.75 47.19 -1.42
N ASN A 848 41.07 47.21 -1.29
CA ASN A 848 42.02 47.45 -2.40
C ASN A 848 42.15 46.39 -3.53
N ASN A 849 41.47 45.23 -3.48
CA ASN A 849 41.63 44.13 -4.46
C ASN A 849 40.34 43.66 -5.19
N SER A 850 39.24 44.40 -5.12
CA SER A 850 37.91 43.96 -5.59
C SER A 850 37.43 44.64 -6.89
N LYS A 851 36.26 44.27 -7.40
CA LYS A 851 35.60 44.99 -8.51
C LYS A 851 34.09 45.04 -8.23
N SER A 852 33.56 46.23 -7.97
CA SER A 852 32.13 46.46 -7.79
C SER A 852 31.58 47.10 -9.05
N THR A 853 30.67 46.44 -9.77
CA THR A 853 30.18 46.92 -11.06
C THR A 853 28.68 46.72 -11.27
N ASN A 854 27.97 47.79 -11.60
CA ASN A 854 26.65 47.71 -12.22
C ASN A 854 26.78 47.87 -13.73
N THR A 855 26.21 46.95 -14.51
CA THR A 855 26.11 47.05 -15.97
C THR A 855 24.63 46.99 -16.36
N ILE A 856 24.11 48.03 -16.99
CA ILE A 856 22.70 48.16 -17.40
C ILE A 856 22.68 48.45 -18.89
N THR A 857 21.95 47.65 -19.67
CA THR A 857 21.88 47.80 -21.12
C THR A 857 20.46 47.60 -21.63
N ALA A 858 19.90 48.66 -22.20
CA ALA A 858 18.65 48.62 -22.97
C ALA A 858 18.99 48.67 -24.46
N THR A 859 18.62 47.64 -25.23
CA THR A 859 19.00 47.54 -26.65
C THR A 859 18.03 48.29 -27.58
N GLU A 860 16.78 48.53 -27.16
CA GLU A 860 15.79 49.28 -27.95
C GLU A 860 15.17 50.47 -27.23
N SER A 861 14.84 50.38 -25.94
CA SER A 861 14.28 51.52 -25.18
C SER A 861 14.58 51.40 -23.69
N GLY A 862 14.91 52.51 -23.02
CA GLY A 862 15.20 52.53 -21.59
C GLY A 862 14.71 53.79 -20.91
N ASN A 863 14.07 53.65 -19.74
CA ASN A 863 13.72 54.73 -18.83
C ASN A 863 14.25 54.40 -17.42
N ILE A 864 15.09 55.27 -16.86
CA ILE A 864 15.66 55.12 -15.51
C ILE A 864 15.27 56.35 -14.69
N THR A 865 14.64 56.15 -13.55
CA THR A 865 14.46 57.15 -12.50
C THR A 865 15.30 56.69 -11.31
N ALA A 866 16.48 57.29 -11.12
CA ALA A 866 17.42 56.97 -10.05
C ALA A 866 18.58 57.97 -9.97
N ASN A 867 19.14 58.19 -8.78
CA ASN A 867 20.45 58.81 -8.63
C ASN A 867 21.57 57.80 -8.94
N ILE A 868 22.51 58.16 -9.81
CA ILE A 868 23.63 57.30 -10.19
C ILE A 868 24.87 57.69 -9.39
N THR A 869 25.43 56.77 -8.61
CA THR A 869 26.56 57.04 -7.72
C THR A 869 27.69 56.02 -7.90
N ALA A 870 28.90 56.50 -8.18
CA ALA A 870 30.11 55.67 -8.15
C ALA A 870 31.07 56.20 -7.09
N GLN A 871 31.49 55.35 -6.14
CA GLN A 871 32.39 55.70 -5.05
C GLN A 871 33.59 54.78 -4.99
N ASN A 872 34.76 55.32 -4.63
CA ASN A 872 36.04 54.61 -4.66
C ASN A 872 36.17 53.88 -6.01
N LYS A 873 36.83 52.72 -6.17
CA LYS A 873 36.93 52.07 -7.50
C LYS A 873 35.64 51.39 -8.05
N GLY A 874 34.45 51.76 -7.57
CA GLY A 874 33.18 51.24 -8.09
C GLY A 874 32.87 51.75 -9.49
N ALA A 875 32.22 50.92 -10.32
CA ALA A 875 31.87 51.27 -11.70
C ALA A 875 30.37 51.11 -12.00
N ASN A 876 29.75 52.11 -12.62
CA ASN A 876 28.44 51.98 -13.26
C ASN A 876 28.61 52.11 -14.78
N ASN A 877 28.17 51.12 -15.54
CA ASN A 877 28.19 51.10 -17.00
C ASN A 877 26.74 51.06 -17.50
N ILE A 878 26.20 52.17 -17.98
CA ILE A 878 24.81 52.30 -18.39
C ILE A 878 24.77 52.65 -19.87
N LEU A 879 24.09 51.84 -20.67
CA LEU A 879 23.82 52.09 -22.08
C LEU A 879 22.31 52.04 -22.31
N ILE A 880 21.76 53.15 -22.81
CA ILE A 880 20.36 53.23 -23.20
C ILE A 880 20.28 53.61 -24.67
N LYS A 881 19.73 52.70 -25.46
CA LYS A 881 19.43 52.93 -26.87
C LYS A 881 17.97 53.27 -27.07
N ASN A 882 17.72 54.04 -28.13
CA ASN A 882 16.40 54.19 -28.73
C ASN A 882 16.46 53.89 -30.22
N THR A 883 15.89 52.77 -30.62
CA THR A 883 15.80 52.33 -32.02
C THR A 883 14.54 52.81 -32.74
N ALA A 884 13.62 53.49 -32.04
CA ALA A 884 12.41 54.02 -32.66
C ALA A 884 12.77 55.05 -33.74
N THR A 885 12.52 54.69 -35.00
CA THR A 885 12.66 55.51 -36.20
C THR A 885 11.57 56.57 -36.34
N SER A 886 10.56 56.56 -35.47
CA SER A 886 9.59 57.63 -35.39
C SER A 886 10.28 58.85 -34.78
N THR A 887 10.48 59.88 -35.59
CA THR A 887 10.65 61.25 -35.11
C THR A 887 9.73 61.46 -33.90
N PRO A 888 10.22 61.94 -32.75
CA PRO A 888 9.37 62.24 -31.60
C PRO A 888 8.15 62.98 -32.13
N SER A 889 6.95 62.43 -31.93
CA SER A 889 5.74 63.13 -32.35
C SER A 889 5.79 64.47 -31.64
N THR A 890 6.09 65.52 -32.41
CA THR A 890 6.05 66.89 -31.94
C THR A 890 4.74 67.03 -31.18
N PRO A 891 4.74 67.48 -29.90
CA PRO A 891 3.51 68.02 -29.34
C PRO A 891 2.97 68.99 -30.39
N PRO A 892 1.66 68.97 -30.70
CA PRO A 892 1.10 69.87 -31.69
C PRO A 892 1.23 71.30 -31.17
N VAL A 893 2.37 71.93 -31.43
CA VAL A 893 2.60 73.35 -31.20
C VAL A 893 2.62 74.05 -32.55
N SER A 894 1.66 73.71 -33.43
CA SER A 894 1.33 74.58 -34.55
C SER A 894 0.38 75.66 -34.01
N GLY A 895 0.92 76.82 -33.59
CA GLY A 895 0.13 78.02 -33.33
C GLY A 895 0.26 78.70 -31.97
N ILE A 896 1.09 78.20 -31.03
CA ILE A 896 1.33 78.87 -29.73
C ILE A 896 2.76 79.39 -29.72
N SER A 897 2.96 80.70 -29.53
CA SER A 897 4.29 81.35 -29.55
C SER A 897 5.17 81.03 -28.32
N THR A 898 4.63 80.36 -27.30
CA THR A 898 5.34 79.95 -26.07
C THR A 898 4.69 78.69 -25.45
N PRO A 899 5.35 77.53 -25.43
CA PRO A 899 4.82 76.32 -24.78
C PRO A 899 4.77 76.46 -23.25
N THR A 900 3.78 75.83 -22.59
CA THR A 900 3.67 75.86 -21.12
C THR A 900 4.72 74.96 -20.46
N LEU A 901 5.09 75.24 -19.20
CA LEU A 901 6.01 74.40 -18.40
C LEU A 901 5.57 72.93 -18.38
N GLU A 902 4.26 72.67 -18.30
CA GLU A 902 3.71 71.31 -18.31
C GLU A 902 3.90 70.62 -19.68
N GLN A 903 3.64 71.32 -20.79
CA GLN A 903 3.86 70.80 -22.14
C GLN A 903 5.34 70.51 -22.41
N ILE A 904 6.22 71.41 -21.96
CA ILE A 904 7.67 71.24 -22.04
C ILE A 904 8.09 70.02 -21.23
N THR A 905 7.61 69.90 -19.99
CA THR A 905 7.93 68.79 -19.09
C THR A 905 7.45 67.45 -19.64
N GLN A 906 6.23 67.36 -20.20
CA GLN A 906 5.72 66.14 -20.81
C GLN A 906 6.51 65.75 -22.07
N GLY A 907 6.85 66.73 -22.92
CA GLY A 907 7.71 66.51 -24.09
C GLY A 907 9.10 66.00 -23.70
N LEU A 908 9.73 66.59 -22.69
CA LEU A 908 11.02 66.15 -22.18
C LEU A 908 10.95 64.78 -21.51
N LYS A 909 9.89 64.47 -20.76
CA LYS A 909 9.67 63.13 -20.18
C LYS A 909 9.61 62.04 -21.25
N SER A 910 9.07 62.35 -22.43
CA SER A 910 9.03 61.40 -23.55
C SER A 910 10.41 61.14 -24.20
N LEU A 911 11.33 62.12 -24.10
CA LEU A 911 12.69 62.07 -24.64
C LEU A 911 13.73 61.62 -23.60
N SER A 912 13.45 61.85 -22.32
CA SER A 912 14.35 61.56 -21.22
C SER A 912 14.38 60.07 -20.94
N SER A 913 15.57 59.50 -20.90
CA SER A 913 15.80 58.11 -20.48
C SER A 913 16.43 57.98 -19.10
N LEU A 914 16.88 59.08 -18.51
CA LEU A 914 17.35 59.14 -17.12
C LEU A 914 16.74 60.35 -16.41
N THR A 915 16.13 60.15 -15.25
CA THR A 915 15.71 61.20 -14.30
C THR A 915 16.41 60.95 -12.96
N GLY A 916 17.29 61.87 -12.57
CA GLY A 916 18.10 61.79 -11.34
C GLY A 916 19.49 62.39 -11.54
N ASN A 917 20.24 62.54 -10.45
CA ASN A 917 21.57 63.15 -10.47
C ASN A 917 22.68 62.10 -10.65
N ILE A 918 23.82 62.53 -11.19
CA ILE A 918 25.02 61.69 -11.38
C ILE A 918 26.11 62.16 -10.42
N THR A 919 26.67 61.27 -9.61
CA THR A 919 27.75 61.58 -8.65
C THR A 919 28.90 60.59 -8.77
N THR A 920 30.13 61.10 -8.87
CA THR A 920 31.36 60.31 -8.88
C THR A 920 32.33 60.81 -7.82
N ASN A 921 32.69 59.93 -6.89
CA ASN A 921 33.63 60.20 -5.79
C ASN A 921 34.66 59.06 -5.67
N GLY A 922 35.62 59.02 -6.59
CA GLY A 922 36.76 58.08 -6.61
C GLY A 922 36.63 56.93 -7.61
N GLY A 923 35.51 56.83 -8.34
CA GLY A 923 35.15 55.67 -9.20
C GLY A 923 34.88 55.99 -10.65
N THR A 924 34.05 55.18 -11.31
CA THR A 924 33.73 55.38 -12.72
C THR A 924 32.24 55.31 -13.00
N ASN A 925 31.69 56.36 -13.60
CA ASN A 925 30.37 56.33 -14.22
C ASN A 925 30.57 56.39 -15.74
N ASN A 926 30.19 55.35 -16.48
CA ASN A 926 30.18 55.30 -17.93
C ASN A 926 28.72 55.24 -18.40
N ILE A 927 28.17 56.36 -18.86
CA ILE A 927 26.76 56.50 -19.21
C ILE A 927 26.66 56.93 -20.67
N VAL A 928 25.94 56.15 -21.48
CA VAL A 928 25.75 56.39 -22.91
C VAL A 928 24.26 56.45 -23.22
N PHE A 929 23.85 57.56 -23.82
CA PHE A 929 22.51 57.76 -24.35
C PHE A 929 22.56 57.81 -25.88
N GLU A 930 21.83 56.92 -26.56
CA GLU A 930 21.66 56.96 -28.02
C GLU A 930 20.21 57.31 -28.36
N ASN A 931 19.99 58.43 -29.04
CA ASN A 931 18.67 58.96 -29.41
C ASN A 931 17.73 59.21 -28.20
N LYS A 932 18.32 59.53 -27.05
CA LYS A 932 17.64 59.90 -25.80
C LYS A 932 18.42 61.02 -25.09
N ILE A 933 17.79 61.66 -24.11
CA ILE A 933 18.42 62.68 -23.27
C ILE A 933 18.40 62.29 -21.79
N TRP A 934 19.30 62.88 -21.02
CA TRP A 934 19.17 62.95 -19.56
C TRP A 934 18.20 64.07 -19.20
N MET A 935 17.33 63.88 -18.21
CA MET A 935 16.38 64.92 -17.81
C MET A 935 17.13 66.11 -17.20
N PRO A 936 17.06 67.32 -17.79
CA PRO A 936 17.72 68.50 -17.24
C PRO A 936 16.99 69.03 -16.00
N SER A 937 17.64 69.92 -15.23
CA SER A 937 17.02 70.72 -14.17
C SER A 937 16.39 72.00 -14.72
N GLN A 938 16.89 72.47 -15.86
CA GLN A 938 16.54 73.74 -16.46
C GLN A 938 16.50 73.61 -17.99
N VAL A 939 15.73 74.48 -18.64
CA VAL A 939 15.64 74.54 -20.10
C VAL A 939 15.66 75.97 -20.56
N LYS A 940 16.18 76.21 -21.77
CA LYS A 940 16.12 77.50 -22.44
C LYS A 940 15.08 77.46 -23.54
N VAL A 941 14.08 78.34 -23.46
CA VAL A 941 13.01 78.48 -24.45
C VAL A 941 12.98 79.94 -24.91
N SER A 942 13.23 80.18 -26.19
CA SER A 942 13.23 81.55 -26.76
C SER A 942 14.10 82.54 -25.95
N ASN A 943 15.31 82.10 -25.56
CA ASN A 943 16.27 82.82 -24.71
C ASN A 943 15.93 82.99 -23.22
N ASN A 944 14.80 82.47 -22.73
CA ASN A 944 14.49 82.47 -21.29
C ASN A 944 14.86 81.13 -20.66
N ILE A 945 15.59 81.17 -19.54
CA ILE A 945 15.85 80.00 -18.70
C ILE A 945 14.62 79.73 -17.83
N MET A 946 14.11 78.51 -17.89
CA MET A 946 12.99 78.03 -17.10
C MET A 946 13.46 76.86 -16.23
N ASN A 947 13.21 76.97 -14.92
CA ASN A 947 13.45 75.88 -13.98
C ASN A 947 12.34 74.83 -14.12
N LEU A 948 12.71 73.55 -14.16
CA LEU A 948 11.75 72.46 -14.16
C LEU A 948 11.37 72.12 -12.70
N GLU A 949 10.41 72.87 -12.15
CA GLU A 949 9.95 72.68 -10.77
C GLU A 949 9.46 71.25 -10.51
N GLY A 950 9.83 70.70 -9.34
CA GLY A 950 9.49 69.33 -8.95
C GLY A 950 10.35 68.23 -9.59
N ILE A 951 11.34 68.58 -10.43
CA ILE A 951 12.29 67.62 -11.01
C ILE A 951 13.66 67.74 -10.32
N SER A 952 14.05 66.73 -9.55
CA SER A 952 15.38 66.62 -8.92
C SER A 952 16.37 65.85 -9.80
N SER A 953 16.71 66.42 -10.96
CA SER A 953 17.61 65.82 -11.96
C SER A 953 18.58 66.87 -12.53
N GLY A 954 19.43 66.48 -13.48
CA GLY A 954 20.20 67.41 -14.32
C GLY A 954 21.50 67.92 -13.72
N THR A 955 21.90 67.42 -12.54
CA THR A 955 23.21 67.74 -11.93
C THR A 955 24.19 66.55 -12.01
N LEU A 956 25.39 66.82 -12.52
CA LEU A 956 26.53 65.90 -12.56
C LEU A 956 27.59 66.46 -11.61
N THR A 957 27.97 65.70 -10.59
CA THR A 957 29.01 66.08 -9.63
C THR A 957 30.16 65.09 -9.65
N THR A 958 31.37 65.56 -9.93
CA THR A 958 32.60 64.76 -9.87
C THR A 958 33.55 65.40 -8.85
N THR A 959 33.77 64.71 -7.73
CA THR A 959 34.74 65.12 -6.68
C THR A 959 36.01 64.28 -6.73
N GLY A 960 36.00 63.16 -7.46
CA GLY A 960 37.13 62.27 -7.71
C GLY A 960 36.74 61.14 -8.67
N GLY A 961 37.70 60.44 -9.27
CA GLY A 961 37.42 59.38 -10.26
C GLY A 961 37.12 59.93 -11.66
N THR A 962 36.29 59.22 -12.44
CA THR A 962 35.96 59.54 -13.84
C THR A 962 34.47 59.41 -14.13
N THR A 963 33.85 60.46 -14.64
CA THR A 963 32.50 60.41 -15.24
C THR A 963 32.64 60.51 -16.75
N ASN A 964 32.17 59.53 -17.50
CA ASN A 964 32.03 59.56 -18.95
C ASN A 964 30.54 59.61 -19.28
N LEU A 965 30.05 60.76 -19.75
CA LEU A 965 28.69 60.94 -20.21
C LEU A 965 28.73 61.13 -21.73
N VAL A 966 28.16 60.19 -22.48
CA VAL A 966 28.09 60.23 -23.95
C VAL A 966 26.66 60.47 -24.38
N LEU A 967 26.44 61.57 -25.10
CA LEU A 967 25.18 61.93 -25.74
C LEU A 967 25.34 61.73 -27.24
N ARG A 968 24.64 60.74 -27.81
CA ARG A 968 24.67 60.42 -29.23
C ARG A 968 23.29 60.59 -29.85
N GLN A 969 23.21 61.32 -30.97
CA GLN A 969 21.98 61.44 -31.76
C GLN A 969 22.23 61.10 -33.24
N ALA A 970 21.37 60.28 -33.83
CA ALA A 970 21.43 59.91 -35.24
C ALA A 970 20.76 60.95 -36.17
N ALA A 971 19.84 61.76 -35.64
CA ALA A 971 19.18 62.85 -36.37
C ALA A 971 18.87 64.00 -35.40
N SER A 972 18.82 65.24 -35.92
CA SER A 972 18.54 66.44 -35.12
C SER A 972 17.14 66.35 -34.55
N SER A 973 17.00 65.97 -33.28
CA SER A 973 15.72 65.94 -32.58
C SER A 973 15.44 67.28 -31.91
N THR A 974 15.83 68.41 -32.50
CA THR A 974 15.68 69.72 -31.86
C THR A 974 14.22 69.94 -31.52
N THR A 975 13.91 69.77 -30.24
CA THR A 975 12.70 70.24 -29.60
C THR A 975 12.56 71.71 -29.96
N ASN A 976 11.59 72.07 -30.79
CA ASN A 976 11.27 73.41 -31.30
C ASN A 976 11.74 74.57 -30.39
N GLY A 977 13.01 74.98 -30.45
CA GLY A 977 13.56 76.06 -29.62
C GLY A 977 13.71 75.80 -28.12
N ILE A 978 13.63 74.54 -27.64
CA ILE A 978 13.89 74.14 -26.24
C ILE A 978 15.29 73.52 -26.18
N ILE A 979 16.20 74.12 -25.41
CA ILE A 979 17.56 73.62 -25.18
C ILE A 979 17.67 73.14 -23.72
N PRO A 980 17.95 71.86 -23.45
CA PRO A 980 18.17 71.37 -22.09
C PRO A 980 19.47 71.96 -21.52
N ILE A 981 19.42 72.38 -20.26
CA ILE A 981 20.58 72.91 -19.53
C ILE A 981 20.97 71.91 -18.43
N TYR A 982 22.24 71.51 -18.40
CA TYR A 982 22.79 70.59 -17.39
C TYR A 982 23.81 71.28 -16.49
N THR A 983 23.76 71.03 -15.18
CA THR A 983 24.78 71.53 -14.26
C THR A 983 25.89 70.49 -14.11
N VAL A 984 27.14 70.89 -14.37
CA VAL A 984 28.34 70.05 -14.29
C VAL A 984 29.28 70.63 -13.25
N LYS A 985 29.39 69.99 -12.09
CA LYS A 985 30.28 70.37 -11.00
C LYS A 985 31.46 69.42 -10.92
N THR A 986 32.66 69.89 -11.23
CA THR A 986 33.88 69.07 -11.21
C THR A 986 34.91 69.69 -10.26
N THR A 987 34.81 69.35 -8.98
CA THR A 987 35.73 69.85 -7.94
C THR A 987 36.93 68.94 -7.72
N GLY A 988 36.95 67.74 -8.33
CA GLY A 988 38.09 66.83 -8.38
C GLY A 988 37.84 65.68 -9.38
N GLY A 989 38.88 64.97 -9.81
CA GLY A 989 38.75 63.89 -10.81
C GLY A 989 38.52 64.40 -12.24
N THR A 990 37.84 63.61 -13.07
CA THR A 990 37.60 63.92 -14.49
C THR A 990 36.13 63.72 -14.90
N ALA A 991 35.50 64.74 -15.48
CA ALA A 991 34.20 64.65 -16.14
C ALA A 991 34.38 64.81 -17.65
N ASN A 992 34.12 63.77 -18.42
CA ASN A 992 34.13 63.77 -19.88
C ASN A 992 32.68 63.82 -20.37
N LEU A 993 32.30 64.93 -21.00
CA LEU A 993 31.02 65.07 -21.71
C LEU A 993 31.29 64.95 -23.21
N VAL A 994 30.85 63.84 -23.79
CA VAL A 994 31.01 63.54 -25.21
C VAL A 994 29.69 63.80 -25.91
N MET A 995 29.70 64.68 -26.90
CA MET A 995 28.55 64.97 -27.76
C MET A 995 28.87 64.47 -29.16
N GLN A 996 28.02 63.57 -29.67
CA GLN A 996 28.19 62.94 -30.97
C GLN A 996 26.91 63.11 -31.82
N GLY A 997 27.04 63.82 -32.94
CA GLY A 997 25.92 64.17 -33.82
C GLY A 997 25.22 65.50 -33.47
N PRO A 998 24.01 65.76 -34.00
CA PRO A 998 23.29 67.04 -33.86
C PRO A 998 22.66 67.21 -32.47
N VAL A 999 23.50 67.18 -31.42
CA VAL A 999 23.12 67.33 -30.02
C VAL A 999 23.10 68.82 -29.66
N ASN A 1000 21.93 69.38 -29.35
CA ASN A 1000 21.77 70.75 -28.87
C ASN A 1000 21.51 70.76 -27.35
N VAL A 1001 22.52 71.11 -26.57
CA VAL A 1001 22.46 71.20 -25.09
C VAL A 1001 23.24 72.43 -24.62
N GLU A 1002 22.89 72.96 -23.46
CA GLU A 1002 23.64 73.99 -22.73
C GLU A 1002 24.15 73.37 -21.42
N ALA A 1003 25.30 73.82 -20.93
CA ALA A 1003 25.88 73.31 -19.69
C ALA A 1003 26.36 74.47 -18.81
N ASP A 1004 25.92 74.47 -17.56
CA ASP A 1004 26.44 75.32 -16.48
C ASP A 1004 27.59 74.57 -15.80
N ILE A 1005 28.82 75.01 -16.05
CA ILE A 1005 30.04 74.28 -15.63
C ILE A 1005 30.72 75.03 -14.49
N ASP A 1006 30.77 74.38 -13.33
CA ASP A 1006 31.53 74.80 -12.15
C ASP A 1006 32.70 73.84 -11.96
N TYR A 1007 33.93 74.34 -11.99
CA TYR A 1007 35.13 73.51 -11.86
C TYR A 1007 36.07 74.04 -10.77
N GLY A 1008 36.51 73.13 -9.90
CA GLY A 1008 37.48 73.42 -8.83
C GLY A 1008 38.92 73.32 -9.32
N THR A 1009 39.87 73.69 -8.46
CA THR A 1009 41.31 73.77 -8.81
C THR A 1009 41.96 72.42 -9.13
N SER A 1010 41.34 71.29 -8.78
CA SER A 1010 41.87 69.94 -8.99
C SER A 1010 40.98 69.03 -9.86
N GLY A 1011 39.90 69.57 -10.43
CA GLY A 1011 38.98 68.86 -11.31
C GLY A 1011 39.23 69.15 -12.79
N ILE A 1012 38.96 68.16 -13.65
CA ILE A 1012 39.07 68.30 -15.11
C ILE A 1012 37.71 68.07 -15.75
N THR A 1013 37.14 69.08 -16.41
CA THR A 1013 35.95 68.93 -17.26
C THR A 1013 36.38 68.98 -18.72
N ASN A 1014 36.16 67.89 -19.46
CA ASN A 1014 36.40 67.80 -20.90
C ASN A 1014 35.07 67.85 -21.66
N LEU A 1015 34.98 68.74 -22.63
CA LEU A 1015 33.90 68.77 -23.62
C LEU A 1015 34.47 68.23 -24.92
N ILE A 1016 33.93 67.08 -25.37
CA ILE A 1016 34.44 66.36 -26.54
C ILE A 1016 33.34 66.33 -27.58
N PHE A 1017 33.57 67.02 -28.70
CA PHE A 1017 32.67 67.00 -29.84
C PHE A 1017 33.20 66.00 -30.87
N ALA A 1018 32.39 64.99 -31.20
CA ALA A 1018 32.74 63.96 -32.16
C ALA A 1018 31.78 64.04 -33.37
N SER A 1019 32.33 63.94 -34.58
CA SER A 1019 31.52 63.89 -35.80
C SER A 1019 30.63 62.64 -35.82
N ASN A 1020 29.46 62.77 -36.43
CA ASN A 1020 28.67 61.60 -36.78
C ASN A 1020 29.48 60.70 -37.71
N ASN A 1021 29.57 59.41 -37.38
CA ASN A 1021 30.27 58.43 -38.22
C ASN A 1021 29.38 57.95 -39.39
N ASP A 1022 28.41 58.77 -39.83
CA ASP A 1022 27.39 58.45 -40.83
C ASP A 1022 27.80 58.84 -42.27
N GLY A 1023 29.03 59.35 -42.44
CA GLY A 1023 29.60 59.65 -43.76
C GLY A 1023 29.08 60.91 -44.43
N LYS A 1024 28.33 61.77 -43.71
CA LYS A 1024 27.84 63.06 -44.26
C LYS A 1024 28.85 64.19 -44.03
N THR A 1025 28.98 65.05 -45.03
CA THR A 1025 29.88 66.22 -45.03
C THR A 1025 29.27 67.39 -44.26
N ALA A 1026 29.99 67.82 -43.21
CA ALA A 1026 29.87 69.06 -42.45
C ALA A 1026 28.57 69.28 -41.62
N ASP A 1027 28.64 68.95 -40.34
CA ASP A 1027 27.78 69.53 -39.31
C ASP A 1027 28.42 70.83 -38.79
N GLU A 1028 27.67 71.93 -38.76
CA GLU A 1028 28.13 73.25 -38.29
C GLU A 1028 28.05 73.33 -36.75
N PHE A 1029 29.19 73.51 -36.07
CA PHE A 1029 29.21 73.77 -34.63
C PHE A 1029 28.79 75.20 -34.34
N LYS A 1030 27.50 75.42 -34.01
CA LYS A 1030 27.00 76.72 -33.55
C LYS A 1030 27.21 76.85 -32.04
N ASN A 1031 28.34 77.42 -31.65
CA ASN A 1031 28.58 77.82 -30.27
C ASN A 1031 27.71 79.05 -29.94
N GLY A 1032 26.59 78.84 -29.25
CA GLY A 1032 25.91 79.92 -28.56
C GLY A 1032 26.76 80.32 -27.36
N VAL A 1033 27.54 81.38 -27.49
CA VAL A 1033 28.35 81.95 -26.41
C VAL A 1033 27.46 82.18 -25.18
N ALA A 1034 27.70 81.43 -24.11
CA ALA A 1034 27.23 81.74 -22.77
C ALA A 1034 28.29 82.60 -22.08
N GLY A 1035 27.84 83.64 -21.37
CA GLY A 1035 28.66 84.40 -20.43
C GLY A 1035 28.81 83.69 -19.10
#